data_AF-A0A0H2RNC9-F1
#
_entry.id   AF-A0A0H2RNC9-F1
#
_cell.length_a   1.000
_cell.length_b   1.000
_cell.length_c   1.000
_cell.angle_alpha   90.00
_cell.angle_beta   90.00
_cell.angle_gamma   90.00
#
_symmetry.space_group_name_H-M   'P 1'
#
loop_
_entity.id
_entity.type
_entity.pdbx_description
1 polymer ?
#
loop_
_entity_poly.entity_id
_entity_poly.type
_entity_poly.pdbx_seq_one_letter_code
_entity_poly.pdbx_strand_id
1 'polypeptide(L)'
;MAIIYGEGGPRWRQILSRKSRVISSSERLKSVFLKSRDDESTIHDSKPSAAPRSSFSGLPFDIALEIILHLDVKDILSIARVNRFFYEVSRAAAVWQKLAHDLMCRGRRLSLQNLLMPTELSSEQMRSSVLKSVAAEHNWLREFPKKVSASRLVKLDRDIVLDQLSYVMKYASPRHIVLPTTDGDLVGWDMNRGVALGRYNMGRQSVLINVQGHYASRSLYWITGRYTGFENDNMNLNLKLVILRVQFPDPDSDDSFVFEELQQMLMPCFFAVELHFLDTARRMLCSVFTPHENGSTGLIVILDWQTNLCAVVDIDLPYEYGRTIIGIQLSEDGEHIVIHSNDSGEEVCRFYPLSVIRNYASLWDPAMRTSGDFPKIFPSREIHSKWEHELPALAQGQLVPHTVWVLPQWWPTYPDVPLRTSTIILYISVDRAIGGRTRTWRAVQHYSYASGTAESSAVSTSSADDTSSSNISRAGPCTTARCVVEIDDPVLIPLGEHGLPILAHSFNHLGWIEEREVEVDVDGDEDTDTDTDACSQRVSSRFSSSRKRLSGLVNLLTLRKGKKGKGKARKVPRKRRALKMVTFPDPGVSPANFNNDETDGKPSTFMRPVTLDVPEHVLNEAYHIFIDPAVGTVTVATISNALHVFPYS
;
A
#
# COMPACT_ATOMS: atom_id res chain seq x y z
N MET A 1 -4.37 20.58 -1.22
CA MET A 1 -5.43 21.31 -0.50
C MET A 1 -5.13 21.26 1.00
N ALA A 2 -5.35 22.36 1.75
CA ALA A 2 -5.46 22.37 3.22
C ALA A 2 -6.12 23.70 3.67
N ILE A 3 -7.27 23.66 4.36
CA ILE A 3 -7.82 24.77 5.16
C ILE A 3 -8.46 24.18 6.44
N ILE A 4 -8.29 24.94 7.54
CA ILE A 4 -8.35 24.68 8.99
C ILE A 4 -9.77 24.79 9.56
N TYR A 5 -10.14 24.03 10.62
CA TYR A 5 -10.76 24.46 11.90
C TYR A 5 -10.99 23.24 12.82
N GLY A 6 -10.97 23.44 14.15
CA GLY A 6 -11.10 22.39 15.17
C GLY A 6 -12.14 22.74 16.24
N GLU A 7 -12.65 21.71 16.93
CA GLU A 7 -13.68 21.78 17.99
C GLU A 7 -13.29 21.00 19.25
N GLY A 8 -14.09 21.13 20.32
CA GLY A 8 -14.05 20.24 21.48
C GLY A 8 -15.40 20.11 22.20
N GLY A 9 -15.71 18.91 22.70
CA GLY A 9 -16.68 18.68 23.79
C GLY A 9 -17.57 17.42 23.68
N PRO A 10 -18.08 16.82 24.79
CA PRO A 10 -18.05 15.35 25.00
C PRO A 10 -19.34 14.59 25.43
N ARG A 11 -19.31 13.25 25.25
CA ARG A 11 -19.81 12.06 26.03
C ARG A 11 -21.29 11.91 26.48
N TRP A 12 -21.85 10.69 26.37
CA TRP A 12 -22.31 9.75 27.46
C TRP A 12 -23.04 8.47 26.93
N ARG A 13 -23.42 7.54 27.84
CA ARG A 13 -23.39 6.05 27.80
C ARG A 13 -24.68 5.24 27.44
N GLN A 14 -24.44 4.04 26.88
CA GLN A 14 -25.01 2.64 27.01
C GLN A 14 -26.33 2.30 27.77
N ILE A 15 -27.04 1.24 27.29
CA ILE A 15 -27.43 -0.01 28.02
C ILE A 15 -28.03 -1.09 27.06
N LEU A 16 -28.06 -2.35 27.55
CA LEU A 16 -27.97 -3.69 26.94
C LEU A 16 -29.27 -4.46 26.51
N SER A 17 -29.00 -5.59 25.82
CA SER A 17 -29.59 -6.97 25.93
C SER A 17 -30.46 -7.41 24.73
N ARG A 18 -30.57 -8.67 24.28
CA ARG A 18 -30.41 -10.03 24.87
C ARG A 18 -30.26 -11.08 23.72
N LYS A 19 -29.68 -12.25 24.00
CA LYS A 19 -29.28 -13.32 23.04
C LYS A 19 -30.23 -14.55 23.03
N SER A 20 -30.13 -15.36 21.97
CA SER A 20 -30.33 -16.83 21.99
C SER A 20 -29.25 -17.53 21.11
N ARG A 21 -28.89 -18.79 21.40
CA ARG A 21 -27.75 -19.55 20.81
C ARG A 21 -28.21 -20.96 20.41
N VAL A 22 -27.60 -21.52 19.36
CA VAL A 22 -27.65 -22.94 18.95
C VAL A 22 -26.20 -23.41 18.67
N ILE A 23 -25.87 -24.66 19.01
CA ILE A 23 -24.51 -25.26 18.99
C ILE A 23 -24.35 -26.18 17.76
N SER A 24 -23.13 -26.25 17.19
CA SER A 24 -22.73 -27.13 16.08
C SER A 24 -21.47 -27.95 16.40
N SER A 25 -21.37 -29.11 15.76
CA SER A 25 -20.58 -30.30 16.10
C SER A 25 -19.24 -30.39 15.34
N SER A 26 -18.09 -30.40 16.03
CA SER A 26 -16.78 -30.72 15.40
C SER A 26 -15.75 -31.38 16.34
N GLU A 27 -16.15 -32.42 17.09
CA GLU A 27 -15.24 -33.19 17.97
C GLU A 27 -15.07 -34.68 17.55
N ARG A 28 -14.95 -34.97 16.25
CA ARG A 28 -14.91 -36.37 15.77
C ARG A 28 -13.62 -36.87 15.11
N LEU A 29 -12.52 -36.12 15.15
CA LEU A 29 -11.27 -36.52 14.47
C LEU A 29 -10.02 -36.56 15.36
N LYS A 30 -10.15 -36.95 16.63
CA LYS A 30 -9.00 -37.16 17.53
C LYS A 30 -8.81 -38.60 18.03
N SER A 31 -9.54 -39.60 17.53
CA SER A 31 -9.53 -40.96 18.11
C SER A 31 -8.93 -42.08 17.24
N VAL A 32 -8.19 -41.80 16.16
CA VAL A 32 -7.78 -42.87 15.22
C VAL A 32 -6.32 -43.35 15.35
N PHE A 33 -5.43 -42.67 16.07
CA PHE A 33 -4.06 -43.13 16.27
C PHE A 33 -3.72 -43.29 17.75
N LEU A 34 -4.08 -44.43 18.33
CA LEU A 34 -3.48 -45.04 19.53
C LEU A 34 -4.16 -46.40 19.81
N LYS A 35 -3.74 -47.46 19.12
CA LYS A 35 -3.89 -48.85 19.57
C LYS A 35 -3.16 -49.82 18.66
N SER A 36 -1.99 -50.31 19.09
CA SER A 36 -1.50 -51.69 18.84
C SER A 36 -0.10 -51.80 19.42
N ARG A 37 -0.02 -52.26 20.66
CA ARG A 37 1.18 -52.82 21.27
C ARG A 37 0.67 -53.80 22.31
N ASP A 38 0.86 -55.09 22.03
CA ASP A 38 0.99 -56.22 22.96
C ASP A 38 0.76 -57.50 22.14
N ASP A 39 1.86 -58.22 21.87
CA ASP A 39 1.95 -59.69 21.96
C ASP A 39 3.37 -60.14 21.59
N GLU A 40 4.14 -60.46 22.63
CA GLU A 40 5.37 -61.24 22.57
C GLU A 40 5.02 -62.73 22.52
N SER A 41 5.59 -63.48 21.56
CA SER A 41 6.08 -64.84 21.85
C SER A 41 7.01 -65.39 20.77
N THR A 42 8.07 -66.04 21.26
CA THR A 42 8.89 -67.08 20.63
C THR A 42 9.92 -66.70 19.56
N ILE A 43 11.15 -66.57 20.03
CA ILE A 43 12.41 -66.40 19.31
C ILE A 43 12.81 -67.73 18.66
N HIS A 44 12.87 -67.76 17.32
CA HIS A 44 13.67 -68.72 16.57
C HIS A 44 14.74 -67.94 15.78
N ASP A 45 16.00 -68.28 16.04
CA ASP A 45 17.22 -67.71 15.45
C ASP A 45 17.25 -67.93 13.93
N SER A 46 16.68 -66.97 13.20
CA SER A 46 16.85 -66.83 11.76
C SER A 46 17.32 -65.40 11.51
N LYS A 47 18.45 -65.27 10.80
CA LYS A 47 19.02 -63.99 10.34
C LYS A 47 17.87 -63.11 9.81
N PRO A 48 17.61 -61.92 10.37
CA PRO A 48 16.55 -61.06 9.86
C PRO A 48 16.95 -60.62 8.45
N SER A 49 16.35 -61.27 7.46
CA SER A 49 16.24 -60.75 6.10
C SER A 49 15.57 -59.39 6.24
N ALA A 50 16.35 -58.32 6.13
CA ALA A 50 15.88 -56.96 6.32
C ALA A 50 14.59 -56.77 5.52
N ALA A 51 13.45 -56.69 6.22
CA ALA A 51 12.17 -56.43 5.59
C ALA A 51 12.36 -55.17 4.73
N PRO A 52 11.89 -55.16 3.46
CA PRO A 52 12.06 -54.01 2.59
C PRO A 52 11.49 -52.81 3.33
N ARG A 53 12.37 -51.87 3.70
CA ARG A 53 11.98 -50.62 4.37
C ARG A 53 10.85 -50.06 3.55
N SER A 54 9.68 -49.87 4.17
CA SER A 54 8.52 -49.25 3.53
C SER A 54 8.97 -47.90 3.01
N SER A 55 9.28 -47.87 1.72
CA SER A 55 9.76 -46.66 1.08
C SER A 55 8.62 -45.66 1.15
N PHE A 56 8.93 -44.41 1.49
CA PHE A 56 7.95 -43.31 1.49
C PHE A 56 7.27 -43.17 0.10
N SER A 57 7.90 -43.70 -0.96
CA SER A 57 7.31 -43.84 -2.30
C SER A 57 6.18 -44.87 -2.43
N GLY A 58 5.92 -45.68 -1.40
CA GLY A 58 4.81 -46.63 -1.35
C GLY A 58 3.53 -46.05 -0.75
N LEU A 59 3.54 -44.78 -0.35
CA LEU A 59 2.34 -44.09 0.13
C LEU A 59 1.33 -43.87 -1.00
N PRO A 60 0.01 -44.00 -0.72
CA PRO A 60 -1.03 -43.51 -1.60
C PRO A 60 -0.84 -42.03 -1.94
N PHE A 61 -1.19 -41.64 -3.18
CA PHE A 61 -0.98 -40.28 -3.70
C PHE A 61 -1.65 -39.21 -2.84
N ASP A 62 -2.86 -39.46 -2.37
CA ASP A 62 -3.67 -38.60 -1.50
C ASP A 62 -3.01 -38.37 -0.14
N ILE A 63 -2.44 -39.41 0.47
CA ILE A 63 -1.71 -39.28 1.74
C ILE A 63 -0.42 -38.46 1.54
N ALA A 64 0.32 -38.73 0.46
CA ALA A 64 1.51 -37.95 0.12
C ALA A 64 1.17 -36.48 -0.16
N LEU A 65 0.05 -36.23 -0.86
CA LEU A 65 -0.45 -34.89 -1.14
C LEU A 65 -0.84 -34.17 0.16
N GLU A 66 -1.59 -34.81 1.05
CA GLU A 66 -1.97 -34.24 2.35
C GLU A 66 -0.74 -33.83 3.16
N ILE A 67 0.29 -34.69 3.23
CA ILE A 67 1.55 -34.35 3.90
C ILE A 67 2.22 -33.13 3.25
N ILE A 68 2.27 -33.09 1.92
CA ILE A 68 2.90 -31.99 1.16
C ILE A 68 2.15 -30.67 1.32
N LEU A 69 0.83 -30.69 1.55
CA LEU A 69 0.03 -29.48 1.79
C LEU A 69 0.38 -28.73 3.09
N HIS A 70 1.11 -29.38 4.01
CA HIS A 70 1.61 -28.76 5.26
C HIS A 70 3.04 -28.24 5.14
N LEU A 71 3.69 -28.37 3.98
CA LEU A 71 5.08 -27.97 3.78
C LEU A 71 5.19 -26.55 3.20
N ASP A 72 6.30 -25.89 3.49
CA ASP A 72 6.65 -24.62 2.86
C ASP A 72 7.17 -24.82 1.42
N VAL A 73 7.33 -23.71 0.69
CA VAL A 73 7.82 -23.76 -0.70
C VAL A 73 9.21 -24.40 -0.80
N LYS A 74 10.10 -24.16 0.16
CA LYS A 74 11.48 -24.65 0.13
C LYS A 74 11.51 -26.18 0.28
N ASP A 75 10.72 -26.71 1.20
CA ASP A 75 10.60 -28.13 1.47
C ASP A 75 9.92 -28.85 0.31
N ILE A 76 8.88 -28.26 -0.28
CA ILE A 76 8.22 -28.78 -1.49
C ILE A 76 9.21 -28.89 -2.64
N LEU A 77 10.02 -27.85 -2.89
CA LEU A 77 11.04 -27.88 -3.94
C LEU A 77 12.15 -28.90 -3.65
N SER A 78 12.45 -29.15 -2.38
CA SER A 78 13.45 -30.15 -1.97
C SER A 78 12.92 -31.57 -2.15
N ILE A 79 11.68 -31.85 -1.73
CA ILE A 79 11.00 -33.14 -1.90
C ILE A 79 10.80 -33.49 -3.37
N ALA A 80 10.47 -32.51 -4.21
CA ALA A 80 10.32 -32.69 -5.66
C ALA A 80 11.62 -33.19 -6.34
N ARG A 81 12.79 -33.07 -5.70
CA ARG A 81 14.08 -33.57 -6.21
C ARG A 81 14.42 -34.99 -5.76
N VAL A 82 13.63 -35.58 -4.86
CA VAL A 82 13.93 -36.89 -4.26
C VAL A 82 13.69 -38.04 -5.25
N ASN A 83 12.50 -38.10 -5.87
CA ASN A 83 12.16 -39.09 -6.89
C ASN A 83 11.00 -38.61 -7.78
N ARG A 84 10.67 -39.39 -8.83
CA ARG A 84 9.60 -39.07 -9.78
C ARG A 84 8.22 -38.98 -9.11
N PHE A 85 7.90 -39.86 -8.17
CA PHE A 85 6.60 -39.83 -7.48
C PHE A 85 6.40 -38.50 -6.74
N PHE A 86 7.37 -38.08 -5.94
CA PHE A 86 7.30 -36.80 -5.22
C PHE A 86 7.33 -35.60 -6.16
N TYR A 87 8.06 -35.69 -7.27
CA TYR A 87 7.99 -34.67 -8.30
C TYR A 87 6.56 -34.48 -8.84
N GLU A 88 5.85 -35.55 -9.15
CA GLU A 88 4.45 -35.47 -9.62
C GLU A 88 3.51 -34.94 -8.54
N VAL A 89 3.62 -35.42 -7.29
CA VAL A 89 2.76 -34.95 -6.18
C VAL A 89 2.99 -33.46 -5.90
N SER A 90 4.25 -33.01 -5.83
CA SER A 90 4.61 -31.59 -5.64
C SER A 90 4.19 -30.69 -6.81
N ARG A 91 3.85 -31.25 -7.98
CA ARG A 91 3.29 -30.51 -9.12
C ARG A 91 1.77 -30.41 -9.11
N ALA A 92 1.07 -31.10 -8.21
CA ALA A 92 -0.37 -31.06 -8.12
C ALA A 92 -0.88 -29.61 -7.90
N ALA A 93 -1.94 -29.23 -8.61
CA ALA A 93 -2.50 -27.88 -8.54
C ALA A 93 -2.91 -27.49 -7.11
N ALA A 94 -3.45 -28.44 -6.34
CA ALA A 94 -3.86 -28.25 -4.95
C ALA A 94 -2.73 -27.70 -4.06
N VAL A 95 -1.49 -28.14 -4.27
CA VAL A 95 -0.31 -27.67 -3.52
C VAL A 95 -0.10 -26.17 -3.73
N TRP A 96 -0.09 -25.75 -4.99
CA TRP A 96 0.17 -24.36 -5.35
C TRP A 96 -1.02 -23.45 -5.05
N GLN A 97 -2.26 -23.96 -5.15
CA GLN A 97 -3.46 -23.23 -4.73
C GLN A 97 -3.46 -23.01 -3.21
N LYS A 98 -3.09 -24.01 -2.41
CA LYS A 98 -2.97 -23.88 -0.95
C LYS A 98 -1.90 -22.85 -0.56
N LEU A 99 -0.72 -22.92 -1.16
CA LEU A 99 0.35 -21.94 -0.91
C LEU A 99 -0.06 -20.51 -1.32
N ALA A 100 -0.75 -20.38 -2.46
CA ALA A 100 -1.30 -19.10 -2.91
C ALA A 100 -2.34 -18.56 -1.92
N HIS A 101 -3.25 -19.42 -1.45
CA HIS A 101 -4.22 -19.08 -0.41
C HIS A 101 -3.51 -18.63 0.87
N ASP A 102 -2.48 -19.34 1.34
CA ASP A 102 -1.75 -19.00 2.55
C ASP A 102 -1.01 -17.66 2.45
N LEU A 103 -0.42 -17.35 1.29
CA LEU A 103 0.16 -16.03 1.01
C LEU A 103 -0.89 -14.93 1.15
N MET A 104 -2.05 -15.09 0.51
CA MET A 104 -3.11 -14.09 0.54
C MET A 104 -3.75 -13.96 1.94
N CYS A 105 -3.88 -15.06 2.68
CA CYS A 105 -4.27 -15.06 4.09
C CYS A 105 -3.27 -14.34 4.99
N ARG A 106 -2.01 -14.21 4.58
CA ARG A 106 -0.99 -13.36 5.24
C ARG A 106 -0.96 -11.93 4.68
N GLY A 107 -1.89 -11.57 3.81
CA GLY A 107 -1.96 -10.27 3.14
C GLY A 107 -0.91 -10.09 2.04
N ARG A 108 -0.21 -11.15 1.62
CA ARG A 108 0.80 -11.09 0.56
C ARG A 108 0.11 -11.20 -0.81
N ARG A 109 0.31 -10.19 -1.64
CA ARG A 109 -0.23 -10.15 -3.02
C ARG A 109 0.54 -11.14 -3.89
N LEU A 110 -0.18 -11.88 -4.73
CA LEU A 110 0.41 -12.72 -5.77
C LEU A 110 0.85 -11.89 -6.97
N SER A 111 1.95 -12.30 -7.61
CA SER A 111 2.41 -11.74 -8.89
C SER A 111 1.47 -12.17 -10.01
N LEU A 112 0.35 -11.46 -10.17
CA LEU A 112 -0.66 -11.73 -11.19
C LEU A 112 -0.29 -10.96 -12.46
N GLN A 113 0.04 -11.69 -13.52
CA GLN A 113 0.24 -11.08 -14.84
C GLN A 113 -1.10 -10.57 -15.37
N ASN A 114 -1.13 -9.37 -15.95
CA ASN A 114 -2.28 -8.79 -16.66
C ASN A 114 -3.63 -8.88 -15.92
N LEU A 115 -3.64 -8.63 -14.60
CA LEU A 115 -4.87 -8.65 -13.80
C LEU A 115 -5.65 -9.98 -13.87
N LEU A 116 -4.96 -11.11 -14.09
CA LEU A 116 -5.61 -12.42 -14.06
C LEU A 116 -6.15 -12.76 -12.68
N MET A 117 -7.33 -13.37 -12.62
CA MET A 117 -7.87 -13.95 -11.39
C MET A 117 -7.06 -15.19 -10.99
N PRO A 118 -6.86 -15.48 -9.69
CA PRO A 118 -6.18 -16.69 -9.25
C PRO A 118 -6.80 -17.98 -9.82
N THR A 119 -8.12 -18.00 -9.99
CA THR A 119 -8.89 -19.12 -10.57
C THR A 119 -8.69 -19.31 -12.07
N GLU A 120 -8.19 -18.30 -12.78
CA GLU A 120 -7.91 -18.34 -14.23
C GLU A 120 -6.47 -18.79 -14.54
N LEU A 121 -5.60 -18.85 -13.54
CA LEU A 121 -4.21 -19.26 -13.75
C LEU A 121 -4.12 -20.76 -14.01
N SER A 122 -3.38 -21.14 -15.05
CA SER A 122 -2.93 -22.52 -15.19
C SER A 122 -2.06 -22.94 -13.99
N SER A 123 -1.96 -24.25 -13.73
CA SER A 123 -1.13 -24.77 -12.63
C SER A 123 0.33 -24.28 -12.69
N GLU A 124 0.88 -24.10 -13.90
CA GLU A 124 2.24 -23.60 -14.10
C GLU A 124 2.34 -22.09 -13.82
N GLN A 125 1.36 -21.30 -14.27
CA GLN A 125 1.30 -19.87 -13.95
C GLN A 125 1.10 -19.63 -12.46
N MET A 126 0.21 -20.39 -11.80
CA MET A 126 0.00 -20.35 -10.35
C MET A 126 1.31 -20.65 -9.61
N ARG A 127 1.98 -21.76 -9.98
CA ARG A 127 3.29 -22.12 -9.42
C ARG A 127 4.31 -21.01 -9.62
N SER A 128 4.42 -20.45 -10.83
CA SER A 128 5.36 -19.35 -11.12
C SER A 128 5.06 -18.11 -10.28
N SER A 129 3.78 -17.74 -10.15
CA SER A 129 3.32 -16.60 -9.38
C SER A 129 3.65 -16.75 -7.89
N VAL A 130 3.36 -17.93 -7.32
CA VAL A 130 3.70 -18.27 -5.93
C VAL A 130 5.21 -18.21 -5.70
N LEU A 131 5.99 -18.85 -6.57
CA LEU A 131 7.46 -18.87 -6.44
C LEU A 131 8.06 -17.46 -6.49
N LYS A 132 7.60 -16.60 -7.40
CA LYS A 132 8.05 -15.20 -7.49
C LYS A 132 7.69 -14.42 -6.23
N SER A 133 6.44 -14.55 -5.78
CA SER A 133 5.94 -13.81 -4.60
C SER A 133 6.68 -14.22 -3.33
N VAL A 134 6.96 -15.53 -3.16
CA VAL A 134 7.74 -16.06 -2.01
C VAL A 134 9.21 -15.66 -2.11
N ALA A 135 9.81 -15.67 -3.30
CA ALA A 135 11.18 -15.20 -3.49
C ALA A 135 11.31 -13.70 -3.15
N ALA A 136 10.38 -12.88 -3.62
CA ALA A 136 10.28 -11.46 -3.30
C ALA A 136 10.15 -11.26 -1.79
N GLU A 137 9.16 -11.90 -1.16
CA GLU A 137 8.92 -11.83 0.29
C GLU A 137 10.18 -12.23 1.07
N HIS A 138 10.79 -13.36 0.75
CA HIS A 138 11.99 -13.82 1.43
C HIS A 138 13.13 -12.80 1.32
N ASN A 139 13.30 -12.16 0.15
CA ASN A 139 14.35 -11.17 -0.02
C ASN A 139 14.04 -9.85 0.71
N TRP A 140 12.77 -9.43 0.76
CA TRP A 140 12.34 -8.25 1.51
C TRP A 140 12.54 -8.39 3.02
N LEU A 141 12.38 -9.61 3.55
CA LEU A 141 12.56 -9.91 4.97
C LEU A 141 14.04 -10.09 5.38
N ARG A 142 15.00 -10.02 4.45
CA ARG A 142 16.43 -10.07 4.78
C ARG A 142 16.88 -8.75 5.39
N GLU A 143 17.86 -8.82 6.30
CA GLU A 143 18.57 -7.65 6.84
C GLU A 143 19.17 -6.78 5.72
N PHE A 144 19.64 -7.43 4.64
CA PHE A 144 20.17 -6.77 3.46
C PHE A 144 19.47 -7.33 2.21
N PRO A 145 18.32 -6.77 1.79
CA PRO A 145 17.66 -7.17 0.56
C PRO A 145 18.61 -7.01 -0.62
N LYS A 146 18.84 -8.10 -1.35
CA LYS A 146 19.80 -8.12 -2.45
C LYS A 146 19.10 -7.87 -3.76
N LYS A 147 19.62 -6.90 -4.52
CA LYS A 147 19.22 -6.71 -5.90
C LYS A 147 19.56 -7.98 -6.70
N VAL A 148 18.58 -8.56 -7.40
CA VAL A 148 18.70 -9.87 -8.06
C VAL A 148 19.24 -9.75 -9.49
N SER A 149 19.01 -8.60 -10.15
CA SER A 149 19.53 -8.32 -11.49
C SER A 149 19.85 -6.84 -11.69
N ALA A 150 20.50 -6.49 -12.81
CA ALA A 150 20.86 -5.11 -13.11
C ALA A 150 19.60 -4.22 -13.12
N SER A 151 19.74 -2.98 -12.61
CA SER A 151 18.66 -2.00 -12.68
C SER A 151 18.32 -1.70 -14.13
N ARG A 152 17.02 -1.71 -14.45
CA ARG A 152 16.54 -1.35 -15.78
C ARG A 152 16.26 0.15 -15.82
N LEU A 153 16.90 0.86 -16.74
CA LEU A 153 16.61 2.25 -17.04
C LEU A 153 15.59 2.32 -18.17
N VAL A 154 14.43 2.89 -17.88
CA VAL A 154 13.40 3.21 -18.88
C VAL A 154 13.44 4.71 -19.09
N LYS A 155 14.05 5.13 -20.21
CA LYS A 155 14.01 6.53 -20.64
C LYS A 155 12.68 6.77 -21.32
N LEU A 156 11.92 7.72 -20.82
CA LEU A 156 10.67 8.13 -21.45
C LEU A 156 11.00 9.03 -22.65
N ASP A 157 10.12 9.02 -23.65
CA ASP A 157 10.27 9.90 -24.80
C ASP A 157 10.24 11.38 -24.36
N ARG A 158 10.95 12.24 -25.09
CA ARG A 158 11.13 13.65 -24.72
C ARG A 158 9.81 14.43 -24.64
N ASP A 159 8.77 13.96 -25.33
CA ASP A 159 7.43 14.53 -25.34
C ASP A 159 6.55 14.05 -24.17
N ILE A 160 6.98 13.06 -23.40
CA ILE A 160 6.22 12.51 -22.27
C ILE A 160 6.80 13.08 -20.98
N VAL A 161 6.32 14.23 -20.53
CA VAL A 161 6.73 14.79 -19.23
C VAL A 161 5.78 14.32 -18.14
N LEU A 162 6.25 13.53 -17.19
CA LEU A 162 5.41 12.99 -16.11
C LEU A 162 4.86 14.09 -15.20
N ASP A 163 3.58 13.96 -14.82
CA ASP A 163 2.98 14.80 -13.80
C ASP A 163 3.51 14.42 -12.41
N GLN A 164 4.29 15.31 -11.81
CA GLN A 164 4.90 15.12 -10.49
C GLN A 164 3.86 15.17 -9.35
N LEU A 165 2.67 15.73 -9.60
CA LEU A 165 1.60 15.87 -8.61
C LEU A 165 0.65 14.66 -8.60
N SER A 166 0.70 13.82 -9.63
CA SER A 166 -0.11 12.62 -9.71
C SER A 166 0.44 11.53 -8.78
N TYR A 167 0.06 11.60 -7.49
CA TYR A 167 0.28 10.55 -6.49
C TYR A 167 -0.39 9.21 -6.84
N VAL A 168 -1.21 9.18 -7.89
CA VAL A 168 -2.13 8.09 -8.26
C VAL A 168 -1.52 7.16 -9.31
N MET A 169 -0.20 6.97 -9.33
CA MET A 169 0.39 5.82 -10.04
C MET A 169 0.29 4.56 -9.15
N LYS A 170 -0.95 4.12 -8.87
CA LYS A 170 -1.21 2.96 -7.99
C LYS A 170 -1.00 1.61 -8.67
N TYR A 171 -0.91 1.57 -10.01
CA TYR A 171 -0.88 0.32 -10.74
C TYR A 171 0.26 0.26 -11.75
N ALA A 172 1.25 -0.58 -11.45
CA ALA A 172 2.16 -1.15 -12.42
C ALA A 172 1.89 -2.66 -12.47
N SER A 173 1.77 -3.21 -13.67
CA SER A 173 2.03 -4.63 -13.87
C SER A 173 3.54 -4.81 -14.13
N PRO A 174 4.08 -6.04 -14.06
CA PRO A 174 5.49 -6.27 -14.36
C PRO A 174 5.95 -5.74 -15.73
N ARG A 175 5.03 -5.68 -16.69
CA ARG A 175 5.30 -5.29 -18.08
C ARG A 175 4.76 -3.92 -18.44
N HIS A 176 3.60 -3.54 -17.93
CA HIS A 176 2.86 -2.38 -18.38
C HIS A 176 2.60 -1.40 -17.23
N ILE A 177 2.81 -0.11 -17.49
CA ILE A 177 2.49 0.99 -16.58
C ILE A 177 1.67 2.05 -17.34
N VAL A 178 0.80 2.78 -16.65
CA VAL A 178 0.08 3.92 -17.21
C VAL A 178 0.63 5.19 -16.56
N LEU A 179 1.05 6.14 -17.39
CA LEU A 179 1.81 7.32 -17.01
C LEU A 179 0.98 8.59 -17.27
N PRO A 180 0.58 9.35 -16.24
CA PRO A 180 -0.02 10.66 -16.43
C PRO A 180 1.06 11.69 -16.79
N THR A 181 0.76 12.56 -17.76
CA THR A 181 1.66 13.62 -18.21
C THR A 181 1.19 15.00 -17.76
N THR A 182 2.11 15.96 -17.69
CA THR A 182 1.81 17.37 -17.37
C THR A 182 0.90 18.05 -18.40
N ASP A 183 0.87 17.55 -19.63
CA ASP A 183 0.00 18.04 -20.69
C ASP A 183 -1.43 17.49 -20.60
N GLY A 184 -1.68 16.57 -19.66
CA GLY A 184 -2.98 15.94 -19.44
C GLY A 184 -3.22 14.72 -20.31
N ASP A 185 -2.16 14.04 -20.78
CA ASP A 185 -2.28 12.73 -21.42
C ASP A 185 -2.13 11.60 -20.40
N LEU A 186 -2.75 10.46 -20.67
CA LEU A 186 -2.44 9.16 -20.08
C LEU A 186 -1.74 8.31 -21.11
N VAL A 187 -0.51 7.90 -20.83
CA VAL A 187 0.30 7.07 -21.74
C VAL A 187 0.43 5.67 -21.18
N GLY A 188 -0.06 4.67 -21.92
CA GLY A 188 0.23 3.27 -21.64
C GLY A 188 1.63 2.94 -22.14
N TRP A 189 2.49 2.39 -21.27
CA TRP A 189 3.90 2.18 -21.54
C TRP A 189 4.31 0.72 -21.30
N ASP A 190 5.03 0.14 -22.26
CA ASP A 190 5.67 -1.18 -22.11
C ASP A 190 7.07 -1.01 -21.52
N MET A 191 7.22 -1.46 -20.28
CA MET A 191 8.48 -1.39 -19.52
C MET A 191 9.57 -2.30 -20.08
N ASN A 192 9.22 -3.36 -20.81
CA ASN A 192 10.18 -4.28 -21.42
C ASN A 192 10.70 -3.72 -22.75
N ARG A 193 9.79 -3.22 -23.59
CA ARG A 193 10.14 -2.67 -24.91
C ARG A 193 10.64 -1.23 -24.82
N GLY A 194 10.29 -0.51 -23.75
CA GLY A 194 10.62 0.90 -23.59
C GLY A 194 9.89 1.78 -24.62
N VAL A 195 8.65 1.45 -24.93
CA VAL A 195 7.84 2.18 -25.93
C VAL A 195 6.44 2.49 -25.39
N ALA A 196 5.88 3.59 -25.83
CA ALA A 196 4.46 3.89 -25.64
C ALA A 196 3.60 2.94 -26.48
N LEU A 197 2.64 2.27 -25.84
CA LEU A 197 1.67 1.39 -26.48
C LEU A 197 0.31 2.05 -26.68
N GLY A 198 0.08 3.26 -26.17
CA GLY A 198 -1.17 3.98 -26.39
C GLY A 198 -1.20 5.29 -25.62
N ARG A 199 -2.04 6.22 -26.07
CA ARG A 199 -2.18 7.54 -25.45
C ARG A 199 -3.66 7.94 -25.44
N TYR A 200 -4.10 8.49 -24.32
CA TYR A 200 -5.44 9.08 -24.17
C TYR A 200 -5.30 10.52 -23.66
N ASN A 201 -5.90 11.47 -24.38
CA ASN A 201 -5.83 12.88 -24.03
C ASN A 201 -6.99 13.24 -23.09
N MET A 202 -6.71 13.47 -21.81
CA MET A 202 -7.70 13.96 -20.85
C MET A 202 -7.93 15.48 -21.00
N GLY A 203 -7.03 16.17 -21.70
CA GLY A 203 -6.97 17.62 -21.81
C GLY A 203 -6.10 18.25 -20.72
N ARG A 204 -5.59 19.45 -21.00
CA ARG A 204 -4.78 20.21 -20.04
C ARG A 204 -5.55 20.48 -18.75
N GLN A 205 -4.84 20.53 -17.63
CA GLN A 205 -5.39 20.72 -16.28
C GLN A 205 -6.29 19.58 -15.79
N SER A 206 -6.32 18.46 -16.50
CA SER A 206 -6.95 17.26 -16.00
C SER A 206 -6.10 16.64 -14.91
N VAL A 207 -6.76 16.17 -13.86
CA VAL A 207 -6.13 15.49 -12.73
C VAL A 207 -6.59 14.04 -12.68
N LEU A 208 -5.68 13.16 -12.31
CA LEU A 208 -6.02 11.78 -11.99
C LEU A 208 -6.50 11.71 -10.54
N ILE A 209 -7.74 11.29 -10.33
CA ILE A 209 -8.37 11.32 -9.02
C ILE A 209 -8.24 9.96 -8.34
N ASN A 210 -8.65 8.88 -9.02
CA ASN A 210 -8.57 7.53 -8.45
C ASN A 210 -8.43 6.46 -9.54
N VAL A 211 -7.93 5.30 -9.15
CA VAL A 211 -7.79 4.12 -10.01
C VAL A 211 -8.11 2.86 -9.22
N GLN A 212 -8.87 1.95 -9.84
CA GLN A 212 -9.24 0.66 -9.29
C GLN A 212 -9.04 -0.45 -10.33
N GLY A 213 -8.42 -1.56 -9.94
CA GLY A 213 -8.33 -2.74 -10.79
C GLY A 213 -9.64 -3.53 -10.80
N HIS A 214 -10.08 -3.96 -11.98
CA HIS A 214 -11.23 -4.86 -12.16
C HIS A 214 -10.77 -6.12 -12.91
N TYR A 215 -10.38 -7.11 -12.11
CA TYR A 215 -9.70 -8.32 -12.57
C TYR A 215 -10.55 -9.19 -13.48
N ALA A 216 -11.87 -9.27 -13.23
CA ALA A 216 -12.80 -10.00 -14.11
C ALA A 216 -12.80 -9.48 -15.55
N SER A 217 -12.59 -8.17 -15.75
CA SER A 217 -12.48 -7.56 -17.09
C SER A 217 -11.03 -7.33 -17.55
N ARG A 218 -10.04 -7.74 -16.75
CA ARG A 218 -8.60 -7.46 -16.95
C ARG A 218 -8.30 -6.00 -17.28
N SER A 219 -9.03 -5.08 -16.66
CA SER A 219 -8.97 -3.65 -16.95
C SER A 219 -8.74 -2.85 -15.67
N LEU A 220 -8.18 -1.65 -15.82
CA LEU A 220 -8.22 -0.63 -14.79
C LEU A 220 -9.37 0.34 -15.06
N TYR A 221 -10.02 0.79 -14.01
CA TYR A 221 -11.01 1.85 -14.05
C TYR A 221 -10.37 3.08 -13.42
N TRP A 222 -10.39 4.19 -14.14
CA TRP A 222 -9.77 5.45 -13.78
C TRP A 222 -10.86 6.50 -13.66
N ILE A 223 -10.70 7.40 -12.69
CA ILE A 223 -11.51 8.61 -12.62
C ILE A 223 -10.57 9.78 -12.85
N THR A 224 -10.86 10.51 -13.92
CA THR A 224 -10.14 11.74 -14.28
C THR A 224 -11.09 12.91 -14.08
N GLY A 225 -10.56 14.07 -13.70
CA GLY A 225 -11.35 15.27 -13.53
C GLY A 225 -10.71 16.43 -14.25
N ARG A 226 -11.50 17.19 -15.01
CA ARG A 226 -11.06 18.42 -15.66
C ARG A 226 -11.88 19.60 -15.15
N TYR A 227 -11.23 20.63 -14.64
CA TYR A 227 -11.92 21.84 -14.23
C TYR A 227 -12.49 22.58 -15.45
N THR A 228 -13.71 23.09 -15.31
CA THR A 228 -14.46 23.83 -16.32
C THR A 228 -15.10 25.05 -15.67
N GLY A 229 -15.23 26.16 -16.41
CA GLY A 229 -15.93 27.36 -15.93
C GLY A 229 -15.06 28.54 -15.51
N PHE A 230 -13.76 28.58 -15.83
CA PHE A 230 -12.90 29.76 -15.55
C PHE A 230 -13.20 30.99 -16.42
N GLU A 231 -14.05 30.87 -17.44
CA GLU A 231 -14.19 31.91 -18.48
C GLU A 231 -15.12 33.07 -18.08
N ASN A 232 -15.89 32.96 -17.01
CA ASN A 232 -16.74 34.04 -16.49
C ASN A 232 -16.54 34.15 -14.97
N ASP A 233 -16.43 35.36 -14.42
CA ASP A 233 -16.19 35.70 -12.99
C ASP A 233 -17.18 35.08 -11.97
N ASN A 234 -18.10 34.21 -12.40
CA ASN A 234 -18.92 33.43 -11.50
C ASN A 234 -18.14 32.22 -10.99
N MET A 235 -18.04 32.10 -9.65
CA MET A 235 -17.42 31.02 -8.86
C MET A 235 -17.99 29.61 -9.10
N ASN A 236 -18.72 29.36 -10.20
CA ASN A 236 -19.28 28.06 -10.56
C ASN A 236 -18.21 27.17 -11.22
N LEU A 237 -17.15 26.89 -10.46
CA LEU A 237 -16.15 25.90 -10.81
C LEU A 237 -16.82 24.52 -10.87
N ASN A 238 -16.89 23.96 -12.07
CA ASN A 238 -17.40 22.63 -12.30
C ASN A 238 -16.25 21.68 -12.63
N LEU A 239 -16.31 20.47 -12.11
CA LEU A 239 -15.42 19.37 -12.43
C LEU A 239 -16.11 18.46 -13.44
N LYS A 240 -15.56 18.40 -14.66
CA LYS A 240 -15.93 17.38 -15.64
C LYS A 240 -15.22 16.08 -15.28
N LEU A 241 -15.93 15.17 -14.65
CA LEU A 241 -15.47 13.82 -14.36
C LEU A 241 -15.59 12.94 -15.60
N VAL A 242 -14.56 12.13 -15.85
CA VAL A 242 -14.58 11.08 -16.87
C VAL A 242 -14.15 9.77 -16.24
N ILE A 243 -15.00 8.76 -16.35
CA ILE A 243 -14.71 7.38 -15.96
C ILE A 243 -14.16 6.68 -17.19
N LEU A 244 -12.91 6.24 -17.07
CA LEU A 244 -12.16 5.64 -18.16
C LEU A 244 -11.84 4.19 -17.82
N ARG A 245 -12.12 3.28 -18.74
CA ARG A 245 -11.63 1.90 -18.68
C ARG A 245 -10.35 1.80 -19.51
N VAL A 246 -9.31 1.27 -18.90
CA VAL A 246 -8.00 1.05 -19.50
C VAL A 246 -7.76 -0.45 -19.55
N GLN A 247 -7.82 -1.03 -20.73
CA GLN A 247 -7.54 -2.45 -20.96
C GLN A 247 -6.09 -2.63 -21.40
N PHE A 248 -5.39 -3.54 -20.74
CA PHE A 248 -4.03 -3.89 -21.10
C PHE A 248 -4.01 -4.77 -22.35
N PRO A 249 -2.98 -4.63 -23.21
CA PRO A 249 -2.77 -5.58 -24.27
C PRO A 249 -2.38 -6.94 -23.68
N ASP A 250 -2.73 -8.00 -24.40
CA ASP A 250 -2.27 -9.34 -24.08
C ASP A 250 -0.72 -9.37 -24.12
N PRO A 251 -0.08 -10.16 -23.25
CA PRO A 251 1.38 -10.10 -23.12
C PRO A 251 2.06 -10.60 -24.39
N ASP A 252 1.46 -11.53 -25.10
CA ASP A 252 2.04 -12.07 -26.34
C ASP A 252 1.56 -11.30 -27.58
N SER A 253 0.78 -10.23 -27.38
CA SER A 253 0.28 -9.38 -28.46
C SER A 253 1.11 -8.11 -28.62
N ASP A 254 1.14 -7.61 -29.86
CA ASP A 254 1.63 -6.28 -30.22
C ASP A 254 0.53 -5.19 -30.13
N ASP A 255 -0.62 -5.53 -29.55
CA ASP A 255 -1.75 -4.62 -29.40
C ASP A 255 -1.40 -3.39 -28.55
N SER A 256 -2.10 -2.30 -28.86
CA SER A 256 -2.07 -1.08 -28.09
C SER A 256 -2.92 -1.18 -26.82
N PHE A 257 -2.67 -0.30 -25.85
CA PHE A 257 -3.65 -0.07 -24.79
C PHE A 257 -4.97 0.41 -25.39
N VAL A 258 -6.08 -0.09 -24.84
CA VAL A 258 -7.42 0.40 -25.19
C VAL A 258 -7.93 1.29 -24.07
N PHE A 259 -8.17 2.55 -24.41
CA PHE A 259 -8.76 3.56 -23.54
C PHE A 259 -10.21 3.78 -23.96
N GLU A 260 -11.15 3.40 -23.10
CA GLU A 260 -12.58 3.45 -23.36
C GLU A 260 -13.24 4.40 -22.36
N GLU A 261 -13.74 5.54 -22.83
CA GLU A 261 -14.54 6.44 -22.00
C GLU A 261 -15.91 5.81 -21.74
N LEU A 262 -16.17 5.44 -20.48
CA LEU A 262 -17.42 4.80 -20.09
C LEU A 262 -18.50 5.82 -19.77
N GLN A 263 -18.13 6.91 -19.09
CA GLN A 263 -19.07 7.93 -18.65
C GLN A 263 -18.40 9.28 -18.47
N GLN A 264 -19.14 10.34 -18.77
CA GLN A 264 -18.78 11.71 -18.42
C GLN A 264 -19.86 12.32 -17.53
N MET A 265 -19.45 13.01 -16.46
CA MET A 265 -20.37 13.68 -15.54
C MET A 265 -19.86 15.08 -15.26
N LEU A 266 -20.76 16.06 -15.24
CA LEU A 266 -20.43 17.40 -14.78
C LEU A 266 -20.87 17.52 -13.32
N MET A 267 -19.93 17.80 -12.44
CA MET A 267 -20.16 17.88 -11.00
C MET A 267 -19.57 19.19 -10.44
N PRO A 268 -20.32 19.98 -9.66
CA PRO A 268 -19.75 21.14 -8.98
C PRO A 268 -18.49 20.79 -8.18
N CYS A 269 -17.45 21.62 -8.22
CA CYS A 269 -16.12 21.25 -7.70
C CYS A 269 -16.10 20.97 -6.19
N PHE A 270 -16.94 21.67 -5.42
CA PHE A 270 -17.05 21.47 -3.97
C PHE A 270 -17.60 20.09 -3.63
N PHE A 271 -18.28 19.41 -4.57
CA PHE A 271 -18.72 18.04 -4.39
C PHE A 271 -17.60 16.99 -4.53
N ALA A 272 -16.41 17.38 -4.99
CA ALA A 272 -15.33 16.49 -5.38
C ALA A 272 -14.12 16.57 -4.43
N VAL A 273 -14.34 16.66 -3.12
CA VAL A 273 -13.22 16.79 -2.17
C VAL A 273 -12.43 15.49 -2.12
N GLU A 274 -13.13 14.35 -2.08
CA GLU A 274 -12.55 13.03 -2.27
C GLU A 274 -13.48 12.18 -3.13
N LEU A 275 -12.92 11.32 -3.99
CA LEU A 275 -13.69 10.46 -4.88
C LEU A 275 -13.14 9.03 -4.85
N HIS A 276 -14.01 8.08 -4.57
CA HIS A 276 -13.66 6.68 -4.32
C HIS A 276 -14.47 5.75 -5.21
N PHE A 277 -13.82 4.72 -5.76
CA PHE A 277 -14.53 3.57 -6.30
C PHE A 277 -15.09 2.75 -5.13
N LEU A 278 -16.40 2.49 -5.15
CA LEU A 278 -17.01 1.56 -4.18
C LEU A 278 -16.97 0.14 -4.73
N ASP A 279 -17.43 -0.04 -5.96
CA ASP A 279 -17.48 -1.32 -6.65
C ASP A 279 -17.54 -1.08 -8.16
N THR A 280 -16.48 -1.47 -8.88
CA THR A 280 -16.40 -1.28 -10.34
C THR A 280 -17.31 -2.24 -11.11
N ALA A 281 -17.58 -3.44 -10.58
CA ALA A 281 -18.49 -4.40 -11.19
C ALA A 281 -19.94 -3.91 -11.10
N ARG A 282 -20.31 -3.28 -9.98
CA ARG A 282 -21.63 -2.64 -9.79
C ARG A 282 -21.70 -1.22 -10.36
N ARG A 283 -20.60 -0.68 -10.88
CA ARG A 283 -20.50 0.67 -11.45
C ARG A 283 -20.79 1.78 -10.43
N MET A 284 -20.29 1.61 -9.21
CA MET A 284 -20.55 2.48 -8.07
C MET A 284 -19.35 3.35 -7.68
N LEU A 285 -19.62 4.63 -7.39
CA LEU A 285 -18.66 5.60 -6.85
C LEU A 285 -19.23 6.30 -5.61
N CYS A 286 -18.35 6.85 -4.80
CA CYS A 286 -18.70 7.75 -3.71
C CYS A 286 -17.84 9.01 -3.79
N SER A 287 -18.49 10.17 -3.74
CA SER A 287 -17.83 11.47 -3.59
C SER A 287 -18.13 12.05 -2.22
N VAL A 288 -17.11 12.60 -1.56
CA VAL A 288 -17.22 13.30 -0.28
C VAL A 288 -17.19 14.80 -0.52
N PHE A 289 -18.03 15.52 0.22
CA PHE A 289 -18.08 16.97 0.15
C PHE A 289 -18.45 17.64 1.47
N THR A 290 -18.31 18.95 1.52
CA THR A 290 -18.70 19.78 2.67
C THR A 290 -19.82 20.72 2.23
N PRO A 291 -21.07 20.54 2.68
CA PRO A 291 -22.11 21.51 2.47
C PRO A 291 -21.71 22.82 3.17
N HIS A 292 -21.79 23.95 2.47
CA HIS A 292 -21.27 25.23 2.95
C HIS A 292 -21.98 25.78 4.20
N GLU A 293 -23.20 25.33 4.49
CA GLU A 293 -24.08 25.98 5.48
C GLU A 293 -23.93 25.42 6.91
N ASN A 294 -23.56 24.15 7.06
CA ASN A 294 -23.58 23.45 8.34
C ASN A 294 -22.21 22.85 8.74
N GLY A 295 -21.22 22.85 7.84
CA GLY A 295 -19.91 22.24 8.09
C GLY A 295 -19.95 20.72 8.24
N SER A 296 -21.07 20.07 7.92
CA SER A 296 -21.20 18.63 7.95
C SER A 296 -20.51 18.00 6.74
N THR A 297 -20.55 16.67 6.66
CA THR A 297 -20.00 15.90 5.55
C THR A 297 -21.16 15.37 4.73
N GLY A 298 -21.19 15.73 3.46
CA GLY A 298 -22.11 15.19 2.48
C GLY A 298 -21.47 14.07 1.67
N LEU A 299 -22.31 13.15 1.20
CA LEU A 299 -21.93 12.10 0.26
C LEU A 299 -22.75 12.18 -1.02
N ILE A 300 -22.09 12.06 -2.16
CA ILE A 300 -22.72 11.73 -3.44
C ILE A 300 -22.38 10.28 -3.75
N VAL A 301 -23.36 9.41 -3.60
CA VAL A 301 -23.22 7.99 -3.94
C VAL A 301 -23.76 7.79 -5.34
N ILE A 302 -22.88 7.61 -6.32
CA ILE A 302 -23.26 7.19 -7.67
C ILE A 302 -23.50 5.69 -7.60
N LEU A 303 -24.77 5.30 -7.64
CA LEU A 303 -25.23 3.91 -7.52
C LEU A 303 -25.05 3.13 -8.83
N ASP A 304 -25.08 3.84 -9.96
CA ASP A 304 -24.73 3.29 -11.27
C ASP A 304 -24.36 4.44 -12.20
N TRP A 305 -23.07 4.56 -12.54
CA TRP A 305 -22.61 5.64 -13.41
C TRP A 305 -23.16 5.54 -14.84
N GLN A 306 -23.59 4.37 -15.32
CA GLN A 306 -24.14 4.23 -16.66
C GLN A 306 -25.52 4.86 -16.78
N THR A 307 -26.35 4.66 -15.76
CA THR A 307 -27.71 5.21 -15.70
C THR A 307 -27.74 6.60 -15.05
N ASN A 308 -26.59 7.08 -14.56
CA ASN A 308 -26.46 8.29 -13.76
C ASN A 308 -27.33 8.24 -12.49
N LEU A 309 -27.67 7.05 -11.98
CA LEU A 309 -28.43 6.93 -10.75
C LEU A 309 -27.52 7.27 -9.57
N CYS A 310 -27.92 8.24 -8.76
CA CYS A 310 -27.16 8.71 -7.61
C CYS A 310 -28.04 9.06 -6.42
N ALA A 311 -27.47 9.11 -5.23
CA ALA A 311 -28.10 9.66 -4.04
C ALA A 311 -27.17 10.70 -3.43
N VAL A 312 -27.74 11.85 -3.02
CA VAL A 312 -27.03 12.90 -2.30
C VAL A 312 -27.59 12.94 -0.88
N VAL A 313 -26.72 12.72 0.10
CA VAL A 313 -27.10 12.56 1.51
C VAL A 313 -26.12 13.32 2.40
N ASP A 314 -26.59 13.76 3.58
CA ASP A 314 -25.75 14.30 4.65
C ASP A 314 -25.55 13.22 5.71
N ILE A 315 -24.31 12.96 6.13
CA ILE A 315 -24.00 11.96 7.17
C ILE A 315 -23.80 12.57 8.57
N ASP A 316 -24.02 13.88 8.71
CA ASP A 316 -24.00 14.63 9.97
C ASP A 316 -22.67 14.53 10.74
N LEU A 317 -21.56 14.39 9.99
CA LEU A 317 -20.20 14.39 10.55
C LEU A 317 -19.50 15.72 10.27
N PRO A 318 -18.87 16.37 11.27
CA PRO A 318 -18.09 17.59 11.01
C PRO A 318 -16.94 17.26 10.04
N TYR A 319 -16.81 18.04 8.97
CA TYR A 319 -15.77 17.78 7.97
C TYR A 319 -14.42 18.41 8.34
N GLU A 320 -13.43 17.57 8.54
CA GLU A 320 -12.01 17.91 8.65
C GLU A 320 -11.24 17.15 7.57
N TYR A 321 -10.64 17.88 6.63
CA TYR A 321 -9.90 17.29 5.52
C TYR A 321 -8.80 16.34 6.01
N GLY A 322 -8.81 15.11 5.49
CA GLY A 322 -7.84 14.06 5.85
C GLY A 322 -7.98 13.50 7.27
N ARG A 323 -9.04 13.86 8.00
CA ARG A 323 -9.34 13.35 9.35
C ARG A 323 -10.73 12.75 9.46
N THR A 324 -11.76 13.46 9.01
CA THR A 324 -13.15 12.97 9.08
C THR A 324 -13.36 11.78 8.17
N ILE A 325 -12.74 11.76 7.00
CA ILE A 325 -12.77 10.61 6.10
C ILE A 325 -11.33 10.23 5.82
N ILE A 326 -10.93 9.04 6.28
CA ILE A 326 -9.61 8.45 6.03
C ILE A 326 -9.69 7.25 5.08
N GLY A 327 -10.91 6.73 4.84
CA GLY A 327 -11.16 5.67 3.87
C GLY A 327 -12.66 5.44 3.66
N ILE A 328 -13.03 5.05 2.45
CA ILE A 328 -14.39 4.64 2.09
C ILE A 328 -14.30 3.34 1.31
N GLN A 329 -15.14 2.37 1.66
CA GLN A 329 -15.24 1.10 0.95
C GLN A 329 -16.66 0.54 1.04
N LEU A 330 -16.97 -0.44 0.20
CA LEU A 330 -18.17 -1.24 0.34
C LEU A 330 -17.92 -2.39 1.34
N SER A 331 -18.92 -2.75 2.13
CA SER A 331 -18.86 -3.95 2.97
C SER A 331 -18.78 -5.22 2.13
N GLU A 332 -18.30 -6.31 2.72
CA GLU A 332 -18.11 -7.60 2.03
C GLU A 332 -19.40 -8.19 1.44
N ASP A 333 -20.52 -8.04 2.15
CA ASP A 333 -21.85 -8.41 1.67
C ASP A 333 -22.37 -7.47 0.56
N GLY A 334 -21.71 -6.33 0.37
CA GLY A 334 -22.11 -5.30 -0.57
C GLY A 334 -23.36 -4.53 -0.17
N GLU A 335 -23.77 -4.56 1.10
CA GLU A 335 -25.01 -3.95 1.59
C GLU A 335 -24.81 -2.63 2.33
N HIS A 336 -23.58 -2.28 2.71
CA HIS A 336 -23.24 -1.06 3.44
C HIS A 336 -22.09 -0.32 2.78
N ILE A 337 -22.16 1.00 2.80
CA ILE A 337 -20.96 1.85 2.63
C ILE A 337 -20.31 1.98 4.00
N VAL A 338 -19.04 1.60 4.08
CA VAL A 338 -18.22 1.70 5.29
C VAL A 338 -17.33 2.92 5.18
N ILE A 339 -17.51 3.85 6.12
CA ILE A 339 -16.71 5.07 6.22
C ILE A 339 -15.79 4.93 7.41
N HIS A 340 -14.49 5.07 7.15
CA HIS A 340 -13.45 5.13 8.15
C HIS A 340 -13.16 6.60 8.44
N SER A 341 -13.25 7.00 9.70
CA SER A 341 -12.89 8.33 10.17
C SER A 341 -11.88 8.24 11.30
N ASN A 342 -11.07 9.26 11.48
CA ASN A 342 -10.32 9.49 12.71
C ASN A 342 -11.12 10.41 13.64
N ASP A 343 -11.46 9.93 14.83
CA ASP A 343 -11.98 10.76 15.92
C ASP A 343 -11.03 10.66 17.11
N SER A 344 -10.28 11.74 17.36
CA SER A 344 -9.47 11.89 18.57
C SER A 344 -8.46 10.75 18.81
N GLY A 345 -7.91 10.16 17.75
CA GLY A 345 -6.98 9.03 17.83
C GLY A 345 -7.66 7.65 17.87
N GLU A 346 -8.96 7.60 17.63
CA GLU A 346 -9.73 6.38 17.39
C GLU A 346 -10.10 6.30 15.90
N GLU A 347 -9.96 5.12 15.31
CA GLU A 347 -10.61 4.82 14.04
C GLU A 347 -12.07 4.45 14.31
N VAL A 348 -12.98 5.25 13.75
CA VAL A 348 -14.42 4.96 13.80
C VAL A 348 -14.86 4.49 12.42
N CYS A 349 -15.32 3.25 12.34
CA CYS A 349 -15.91 2.67 11.14
C CYS A 349 -17.43 2.76 11.23
N ARG A 350 -18.05 3.52 10.34
CA ARG A 350 -19.51 3.74 10.27
C ARG A 350 -20.10 3.02 9.08
N PHE A 351 -21.17 2.27 9.31
CA PHE A 351 -21.83 1.45 8.29
C PHE A 351 -23.15 2.09 7.88
N TYR A 352 -23.23 2.59 6.65
CA TYR A 352 -24.42 3.22 6.09
C TYR A 352 -25.13 2.25 5.14
N PRO A 353 -26.35 1.78 5.45
CA PRO A 353 -27.05 0.81 4.61
C PRO A 353 -27.35 1.37 3.21
N LEU A 354 -26.96 0.63 2.17
CA LEU A 354 -27.29 0.99 0.78
C LEU A 354 -28.80 0.99 0.53
N SER A 355 -29.57 0.15 1.25
CA SER A 355 -31.03 0.16 1.17
C SER A 355 -31.63 1.51 1.58
N VAL A 356 -31.08 2.15 2.61
CA VAL A 356 -31.50 3.49 3.06
C VAL A 356 -31.07 4.55 2.05
N ILE A 357 -29.83 4.50 1.57
CA ILE A 357 -29.30 5.45 0.57
C ILE A 357 -30.12 5.39 -0.73
N ARG A 358 -30.50 4.19 -1.17
CA ARG A 358 -31.31 3.96 -2.39
C ARG A 358 -32.70 4.59 -2.30
N ASN A 359 -33.26 4.81 -1.10
CA ASN A 359 -34.54 5.49 -0.95
C ASN A 359 -34.48 6.97 -1.38
N TYR A 360 -33.29 7.54 -1.44
CA TYR A 360 -33.02 8.91 -1.91
C TYR A 360 -32.43 8.94 -3.32
N ALA A 361 -32.44 7.81 -4.03
CA ALA A 361 -31.86 7.72 -5.36
C ALA A 361 -32.68 8.54 -6.38
N SER A 362 -31.97 9.29 -7.20
CA SER A 362 -32.50 10.06 -8.31
C SER A 362 -31.50 10.07 -9.47
N LEU A 363 -31.95 10.42 -10.67
CA LEU A 363 -31.05 10.62 -11.79
C LEU A 363 -30.23 11.89 -11.54
N TRP A 364 -28.91 11.81 -11.76
CA TRP A 364 -28.02 12.95 -11.63
C TRP A 364 -28.47 14.08 -12.56
N ASP A 365 -28.70 15.24 -11.97
CA ASP A 365 -28.94 16.49 -12.68
C ASP A 365 -27.77 17.44 -12.40
N PRO A 366 -26.98 17.87 -13.40
CA PRO A 366 -25.96 18.90 -13.20
C PRO A 366 -26.52 20.23 -12.66
N ALA A 367 -27.81 20.48 -12.87
CA ALA A 367 -28.53 21.62 -12.31
C ALA A 367 -29.12 21.34 -10.92
N MET A 368 -28.90 20.13 -10.35
CA MET A 368 -29.29 19.78 -8.99
C MET A 368 -28.72 20.83 -8.05
N ARG A 369 -29.59 21.74 -7.63
CA ARG A 369 -29.20 22.91 -6.86
C ARG A 369 -28.75 22.45 -5.49
N THR A 370 -27.73 23.12 -4.98
CA THR A 370 -27.27 23.06 -3.59
C THR A 370 -28.28 23.69 -2.64
N SER A 371 -29.58 23.41 -2.77
CA SER A 371 -30.47 23.69 -1.63
C SER A 371 -29.89 22.88 -0.47
N GLY A 372 -29.30 23.56 0.52
CA GLY A 372 -28.44 22.96 1.54
C GLY A 372 -29.08 21.85 2.38
N ASP A 373 -30.39 21.65 2.22
CA ASP A 373 -31.17 20.61 2.86
C ASP A 373 -31.04 19.27 2.12
N PHE A 374 -29.93 18.57 2.35
CA PHE A 374 -29.78 17.17 1.96
C PHE A 374 -30.40 16.25 3.02
N PRO A 375 -30.99 15.09 2.62
CA PRO A 375 -31.53 14.13 3.56
C PRO A 375 -30.42 13.60 4.48
N LYS A 376 -30.60 13.78 5.78
CA LYS A 376 -29.69 13.25 6.80
C LYS A 376 -29.87 11.75 6.95
N ILE A 377 -28.76 11.01 6.94
CA ILE A 377 -28.74 9.58 7.20
C ILE A 377 -27.81 9.27 8.36
N PHE A 378 -28.15 8.23 9.12
CA PHE A 378 -27.37 7.76 10.26
C PHE A 378 -26.80 6.36 9.97
N PRO A 379 -25.62 6.04 10.50
CA PRO A 379 -25.08 4.70 10.36
C PRO A 379 -25.96 3.70 11.12
N SER A 380 -26.15 2.50 10.55
CA SER A 380 -26.83 1.40 11.24
C SER A 380 -25.95 0.77 12.32
N ARG A 381 -24.63 0.91 12.18
CA ARG A 381 -23.62 0.35 13.07
C ARG A 381 -22.39 1.25 13.08
N GLU A 382 -21.76 1.37 14.24
CA GLU A 382 -20.43 1.98 14.40
C GLU A 382 -19.49 1.02 15.12
N ILE A 383 -18.23 1.00 14.71
CA ILE A 383 -17.16 0.26 15.37
C ILE A 383 -16.06 1.26 15.71
N HIS A 384 -15.76 1.38 17.00
CA HIS A 384 -14.73 2.27 17.53
C HIS A 384 -13.49 1.44 17.86
N SER A 385 -12.39 1.74 17.18
CA SER A 385 -11.11 1.06 17.34
C SER A 385 -10.08 2.08 17.80
N LYS A 386 -9.68 2.02 19.07
CA LYS A 386 -8.57 2.84 19.57
C LYS A 386 -7.29 2.44 18.86
N TRP A 387 -6.53 3.42 18.38
CA TRP A 387 -5.14 3.19 18.04
C TRP A 387 -4.35 3.12 19.35
N GLU A 388 -4.36 1.95 19.99
CA GLU A 388 -3.55 1.77 21.18
C GLU A 388 -2.09 1.72 20.77
N HIS A 389 -1.30 2.57 21.42
CA HIS A 389 0.13 2.61 21.23
C HIS A 389 0.79 2.29 22.57
N GLU A 390 1.77 1.38 22.55
CA GLU A 390 2.64 1.16 23.71
C GLU A 390 3.55 2.37 23.99
N LEU A 391 3.58 3.34 23.06
CA LEU A 391 4.46 4.49 23.10
C LEU A 391 3.87 5.68 23.87
N PRO A 392 4.51 6.11 24.97
CA PRO A 392 4.07 7.29 25.73
C PRO A 392 4.02 8.56 24.88
N ALA A 393 4.94 8.74 23.92
CA ALA A 393 4.99 9.94 23.08
C ALA A 393 3.74 10.11 22.19
N LEU A 394 3.14 9.00 21.75
CA LEU A 394 1.86 9.03 21.01
C LEU A 394 0.70 9.30 21.97
N ALA A 395 0.75 8.75 23.18
CA ALA A 395 -0.26 8.99 24.22
C ALA A 395 -0.24 10.43 24.79
N GLN A 396 0.92 11.10 24.77
CA GLN A 396 1.11 12.45 25.31
C GLN A 396 0.85 13.57 24.29
N GLY A 397 0.44 13.25 23.06
CA GLY A 397 0.12 14.26 22.03
C GLY A 397 1.33 15.02 21.48
N GLN A 398 2.56 14.54 21.69
CA GLN A 398 3.78 15.15 21.12
C GLN A 398 3.86 14.97 19.60
N LEU A 399 3.20 13.93 19.11
CA LEU A 399 3.08 13.58 17.71
C LEU A 399 1.64 13.81 17.24
N VAL A 400 1.49 14.52 16.13
CA VAL A 400 0.18 14.70 15.47
C VAL A 400 0.10 13.87 14.20
N PRO A 401 -1.04 13.21 13.93
CA PRO A 401 -1.28 12.60 12.63
C PRO A 401 -1.18 13.66 11.53
N HIS A 402 -0.30 13.42 10.57
CA HIS A 402 -0.13 14.23 9.37
C HIS A 402 -0.94 13.67 8.19
N THR A 403 -0.88 12.35 7.98
CA THR A 403 -1.58 11.67 6.88
C THR A 403 -1.93 10.25 7.30
N VAL A 404 -3.09 9.76 6.85
CA VAL A 404 -3.56 8.39 7.08
C VAL A 404 -3.81 7.74 5.73
N TRP A 405 -3.32 6.52 5.53
CA TRP A 405 -3.60 5.70 4.37
C TRP A 405 -4.33 4.43 4.81
N VAL A 406 -5.57 4.25 4.36
CA VAL A 406 -6.31 3.00 4.52
C VAL A 406 -6.18 2.21 3.23
N LEU A 407 -5.42 1.11 3.27
CA LEU A 407 -5.10 0.29 2.10
C LEU A 407 -5.90 -1.01 2.17
N PRO A 408 -7.04 -1.12 1.47
CA PRO A 408 -7.76 -2.38 1.39
C PRO A 408 -6.97 -3.40 0.56
N GLN A 409 -7.21 -4.69 0.80
CA GLN A 409 -6.79 -5.76 -0.11
C GLN A 409 -7.58 -5.65 -1.41
N TRP A 410 -7.08 -4.84 -2.35
CA TRP A 410 -7.74 -4.51 -3.61
C TRP A 410 -7.48 -5.54 -4.73
N TRP A 411 -6.63 -6.54 -4.48
CA TRP A 411 -6.35 -7.62 -5.42
C TRP A 411 -7.29 -8.81 -5.19
N PRO A 412 -7.54 -9.66 -6.21
CA PRO A 412 -8.46 -10.78 -6.09
C PRO A 412 -7.88 -11.81 -5.16
N THR A 413 -8.75 -12.39 -4.35
CA THR A 413 -8.43 -13.42 -3.39
C THR A 413 -9.30 -14.66 -3.62
N TYR A 414 -8.95 -15.78 -2.99
CA TYR A 414 -9.83 -16.95 -2.97
C TYR A 414 -11.02 -16.69 -2.05
N PRO A 415 -12.13 -17.44 -2.22
CA PRO A 415 -13.09 -17.65 -1.14
C PRO A 415 -12.34 -18.01 0.16
N ASP A 416 -12.84 -17.53 1.29
CA ASP A 416 -12.28 -17.75 2.65
C ASP A 416 -11.01 -16.96 3.00
N VAL A 417 -10.36 -16.27 2.06
CA VAL A 417 -9.29 -15.32 2.41
C VAL A 417 -9.92 -14.10 3.10
N PRO A 418 -9.55 -13.79 4.35
CA PRO A 418 -10.16 -12.68 5.07
C PRO A 418 -9.80 -11.36 4.42
N LEU A 419 -10.80 -10.58 4.05
CA LEU A 419 -10.62 -9.21 3.58
C LEU A 419 -10.11 -8.33 4.73
N ARG A 420 -8.96 -7.71 4.51
CA ARG A 420 -8.30 -6.86 5.48
C ARG A 420 -7.99 -5.49 4.91
N THR A 421 -7.81 -4.53 5.80
CA THR A 421 -7.23 -3.23 5.47
C THR A 421 -5.94 -3.04 6.28
N SER A 422 -4.97 -2.38 5.67
CA SER A 422 -3.75 -1.93 6.32
C SER A 422 -3.82 -0.42 6.46
N THR A 423 -3.94 0.06 7.70
CA THR A 423 -4.00 1.49 8.02
C THR A 423 -2.60 1.94 8.43
N ILE A 424 -2.00 2.83 7.64
CA ILE A 424 -0.69 3.42 7.92
C ILE A 424 -0.92 4.89 8.28
N ILE A 425 -0.47 5.29 9.46
CA ILE A 425 -0.58 6.66 9.96
C ILE A 425 0.81 7.26 10.00
N LEU A 426 1.03 8.33 9.26
CA LEU A 426 2.24 9.15 9.34
C LEU A 426 2.03 10.25 10.38
N TYR A 427 2.82 10.21 11.43
CA TYR A 427 2.91 11.22 12.47
C TYR A 427 4.09 12.14 12.25
N ILE A 428 3.94 13.39 12.71
CA ILE A 428 5.00 14.39 12.77
C ILE A 428 5.09 14.99 14.17
N SER A 429 6.31 15.25 14.65
CA SER A 429 6.53 15.98 15.91
C SER A 429 6.14 17.45 15.78
N VAL A 430 5.30 17.93 16.71
CA VAL A 430 4.84 19.34 16.74
C VAL A 430 5.93 20.28 17.29
N ASP A 431 6.97 19.74 17.94
CA ASP A 431 8.00 20.56 18.56
C ASP A 431 8.64 21.52 17.53
N ARG A 432 8.39 22.81 17.76
CA ARG A 432 9.08 23.90 17.07
C ARG A 432 10.55 23.70 17.38
N ALA A 433 11.37 23.52 16.35
CA ALA A 433 12.80 23.27 16.45
C ALA A 433 13.51 24.38 17.25
N ILE A 434 13.50 24.29 18.58
CA ILE A 434 14.38 25.04 19.46
C ILE A 434 15.72 24.30 19.37
N GLY A 435 16.60 24.80 18.50
CA GLY A 435 17.97 24.25 18.34
C GLY A 435 18.26 23.50 17.04
N GLY A 436 17.48 23.70 15.98
CA GLY A 436 17.84 23.24 14.63
C GLY A 436 17.80 21.73 14.39
N ARG A 437 17.29 20.93 15.34
CA ARG A 437 16.97 19.53 15.07
C ARG A 437 15.83 19.42 14.06
N THR A 438 16.02 18.51 13.12
CA THR A 438 15.04 18.09 12.13
C THR A 438 13.81 17.47 12.80
N ARG A 439 12.65 17.69 12.20
CA ARG A 439 11.36 17.15 12.68
C ARG A 439 11.43 15.63 12.66
N THR A 440 10.95 14.98 13.71
CA THR A 440 10.86 13.52 13.75
C THR A 440 9.58 13.07 13.08
N TRP A 441 9.72 12.19 12.10
CA TRP A 441 8.60 11.53 11.43
C TRP A 441 8.49 10.10 11.95
N ARG A 442 7.25 9.62 12.09
CA ARG A 442 6.99 8.26 12.54
C ARG A 442 5.82 7.67 11.78
N ALA A 443 5.99 6.48 11.22
CA ALA A 443 4.90 5.73 10.63
C ALA A 443 4.44 4.64 11.59
N VAL A 444 3.13 4.50 11.74
CA VAL A 444 2.51 3.44 12.54
C VAL A 444 1.55 2.65 11.68
N GLN A 445 1.60 1.33 11.77
CA GLN A 445 0.76 0.43 10.98
C GLN A 445 -0.20 -0.38 11.86
N HIS A 446 -1.43 -0.50 11.37
CA HIS A 446 -2.52 -1.26 11.96
C HIS A 446 -3.17 -2.15 10.89
N TYR A 447 -3.70 -3.31 11.27
CA TYR A 447 -4.54 -4.15 10.41
C TYR A 447 -5.95 -4.26 10.97
N SER A 448 -6.95 -4.06 10.12
CA SER A 448 -8.37 -4.27 10.45
C SER A 448 -9.01 -5.28 9.50
N TYR A 449 -10.11 -5.91 9.94
CA TYR A 449 -10.96 -6.71 9.04
C TYR A 449 -11.94 -5.77 8.32
N ALA A 450 -12.09 -5.94 7.01
CA ALA A 450 -13.01 -5.11 6.22
C ALA A 450 -14.48 -5.37 6.58
N SER A 451 -14.81 -6.61 6.97
CA SER A 451 -16.19 -7.07 7.17
C SER A 451 -16.88 -6.46 8.40
N GLY A 452 -16.12 -5.94 9.37
CA GLY A 452 -16.69 -5.50 10.66
C GLY A 452 -17.54 -6.58 11.35
N THR A 453 -17.49 -7.85 10.89
CA THR A 453 -18.11 -9.00 11.55
C THR A 453 -17.22 -9.33 12.75
N ALA A 454 -17.25 -8.42 13.72
CA ALA A 454 -16.87 -8.68 15.10
C ALA A 454 -17.88 -9.65 15.72
N GLU A 455 -18.11 -10.80 15.07
CA GLU A 455 -18.95 -11.84 15.61
C GLU A 455 -18.23 -12.49 16.78
N SER A 456 -18.60 -12.00 17.97
CA SER A 456 -18.88 -12.82 19.14
C SER A 456 -17.73 -13.57 19.82
N SER A 457 -16.46 -13.22 19.55
CA SER A 457 -15.31 -13.79 20.28
C SER A 457 -15.13 -13.26 21.71
N ALA A 458 -16.15 -12.61 22.29
CA ALA A 458 -16.29 -12.52 23.74
C ALA A 458 -16.67 -13.91 24.30
N VAL A 459 -15.69 -14.83 24.25
CA VAL A 459 -15.67 -16.09 25.01
C VAL A 459 -15.33 -15.72 26.45
N SER A 460 -16.37 -15.73 27.29
CA SER A 460 -16.34 -16.08 28.72
C SER A 460 -15.12 -15.66 29.54
N THR A 461 -15.21 -14.47 30.14
CA THR A 461 -14.65 -14.25 31.49
C THR A 461 -15.46 -15.06 32.50
N SER A 462 -15.06 -16.30 32.80
CA SER A 462 -15.22 -16.93 34.13
C SER A 462 -14.83 -18.42 34.12
N SER A 463 -13.54 -18.72 34.26
CA SER A 463 -13.05 -19.81 35.11
C SER A 463 -11.55 -19.59 35.29
N ALA A 464 -11.21 -18.96 36.40
CA ALA A 464 -9.85 -18.92 36.92
C ALA A 464 -9.51 -20.35 37.36
N ASP A 465 -8.72 -21.05 36.55
CA ASP A 465 -7.85 -22.17 36.92
C ASP A 465 -7.60 -23.00 35.66
N ASP A 466 -6.62 -22.60 34.87
CA ASP A 466 -5.79 -23.56 34.13
C ASP A 466 -4.51 -22.86 33.67
N THR A 467 -3.50 -23.00 34.53
CA THR A 467 -2.12 -22.69 34.24
C THR A 467 -1.59 -23.66 33.17
N SER A 468 -0.88 -23.11 32.19
CA SER A 468 -0.06 -23.84 31.20
C SER A 468 -0.76 -24.51 30.00
N SER A 469 -1.37 -23.71 29.13
CA SER A 469 -1.20 -23.96 27.69
C SER A 469 -1.18 -22.63 26.95
N SER A 470 -0.09 -22.39 26.21
CA SER A 470 0.17 -21.23 25.38
C SER A 470 -0.73 -21.22 24.14
N ASN A 471 -2.05 -21.15 24.37
CA ASN A 471 -3.01 -20.87 23.32
C ASN A 471 -2.78 -19.43 22.88
N ILE A 472 -2.14 -19.31 21.71
CA ILE A 472 -2.05 -18.11 20.89
C ILE A 472 -3.45 -17.50 20.86
N SER A 473 -3.66 -16.49 21.70
CA SER A 473 -4.86 -15.67 21.71
C SER A 473 -5.10 -15.28 20.26
N ARG A 474 -6.24 -15.71 19.70
CA ARG A 474 -6.74 -15.26 18.40
C ARG A 474 -6.76 -13.74 18.45
N ALA A 475 -5.69 -13.12 17.99
CA ALA A 475 -5.53 -11.68 17.95
C ALA A 475 -6.69 -11.14 17.11
N GLY A 476 -7.67 -10.57 17.81
CA GLY A 476 -8.83 -9.95 17.20
C GLY A 476 -8.43 -8.76 16.31
N PRO A 477 -9.38 -8.22 15.54
CA PRO A 477 -9.20 -6.92 14.88
C PRO A 477 -8.67 -5.89 15.88
N CYS A 478 -7.69 -5.09 15.43
CA CYS A 478 -7.38 -3.76 15.96
C CYS A 478 -7.46 -3.54 17.48
N THR A 479 -6.34 -3.68 18.20
CA THR A 479 -6.17 -2.82 19.39
C THR A 479 -4.79 -2.20 19.41
N THR A 480 -3.72 -2.97 19.23
CA THR A 480 -2.35 -2.43 19.34
C THR A 480 -1.70 -2.14 18.00
N ALA A 481 -0.97 -1.01 17.94
CA ALA A 481 -0.02 -0.71 16.88
C ALA A 481 0.86 -1.93 16.60
N ARG A 482 0.82 -2.41 15.37
CA ARG A 482 1.55 -3.61 14.97
C ARG A 482 2.96 -3.29 14.56
N CYS A 483 3.22 -2.09 14.08
CA CYS A 483 4.56 -1.71 13.72
C CYS A 483 4.71 -0.22 13.91
N VAL A 484 5.83 0.18 14.51
CA VAL A 484 6.26 1.56 14.59
C VAL A 484 7.60 1.69 13.91
N VAL A 485 7.72 2.72 13.07
CA VAL A 485 8.92 2.98 12.28
C VAL A 485 9.28 4.44 12.44
N GLU A 486 10.53 4.69 12.83
CA GLU A 486 11.11 6.04 12.85
C GLU A 486 11.64 6.37 11.45
N ILE A 487 11.31 7.56 10.97
CA ILE A 487 11.70 8.07 9.66
C ILE A 487 12.60 9.28 9.94
N ASP A 488 13.90 9.06 9.76
CA ASP A 488 14.92 10.07 10.08
C ASP A 488 15.21 10.91 8.83
N ASP A 489 15.09 12.23 8.94
CA ASP A 489 15.45 13.19 7.89
C ASP A 489 14.91 12.83 6.48
N PRO A 490 13.59 12.62 6.33
CA PRO A 490 13.05 12.28 5.03
C PRO A 490 13.23 13.42 4.03
N VAL A 491 13.48 13.07 2.77
CA VAL A 491 13.42 14.03 1.65
C VAL A 491 11.96 14.43 1.46
N LEU A 492 11.67 15.72 1.61
CA LEU A 492 10.31 16.26 1.54
C LEU A 492 10.00 16.86 0.16
N ILE A 493 8.80 16.61 -0.34
CA ILE A 493 8.17 17.40 -1.41
C ILE A 493 7.35 18.54 -0.79
N PRO A 494 7.24 19.70 -1.47
CA PRO A 494 6.55 20.88 -0.95
C PRO A 494 5.02 20.75 -1.03
N LEU A 495 4.45 19.77 -0.33
CA LEU A 495 3.01 19.56 -0.21
C LEU A 495 2.54 19.91 1.22
N GLY A 496 1.73 20.95 1.35
CA GLY A 496 1.24 21.44 2.64
C GLY A 496 2.30 22.22 3.44
N GLU A 497 1.95 22.65 4.66
CA GLU A 497 2.83 23.45 5.52
C GLU A 497 4.08 22.69 5.96
N HIS A 498 3.96 21.37 6.14
CA HIS A 498 5.02 20.55 6.67
C HIS A 498 5.83 19.80 5.60
N GLY A 499 5.41 19.88 4.33
CA GLY A 499 5.88 19.00 3.27
C GLY A 499 5.36 17.57 3.46
N LEU A 500 5.61 16.72 2.47
CA LEU A 500 5.33 15.28 2.55
C LEU A 500 6.62 14.52 2.24
N PRO A 501 7.00 13.46 2.97
CA PRO A 501 8.11 12.62 2.56
C PRO A 501 7.90 12.01 1.16
N ILE A 502 8.98 11.90 0.38
CA ILE A 502 8.99 11.05 -0.81
C ILE A 502 8.92 9.61 -0.32
N LEU A 503 7.71 9.05 -0.33
CA LEU A 503 7.41 7.71 0.17
C LEU A 503 6.62 6.88 -0.84
N ALA A 504 6.69 5.57 -0.68
CA ALA A 504 5.84 4.58 -1.31
C ALA A 504 5.25 3.69 -0.22
N HIS A 505 3.97 3.37 -0.34
CA HIS A 505 3.32 2.44 0.55
C HIS A 505 2.61 1.35 -0.25
N SER A 506 2.55 0.16 0.34
CA SER A 506 1.70 -0.94 -0.07
C SER A 506 1.08 -1.54 1.18
N PHE A 507 0.20 -2.52 1.02
CA PHE A 507 -0.47 -3.17 2.14
C PHE A 507 0.50 -3.66 3.24
N ASN A 508 1.68 -4.20 2.88
CA ASN A 508 2.68 -4.70 3.82
C ASN A 508 4.03 -3.98 3.76
N HIS A 509 4.17 -2.86 3.05
CA HIS A 509 5.46 -2.19 2.93
C HIS A 509 5.32 -0.69 3.02
N LEU A 510 6.35 -0.06 3.57
CA LEU A 510 6.56 1.38 3.49
C LEU A 510 8.01 1.62 3.11
N GLY A 511 8.26 2.45 2.11
CA GLY A 511 9.60 2.91 1.74
C GLY A 511 9.64 4.41 1.59
N TRP A 512 10.81 5.00 1.83
CA TRP A 512 11.04 6.45 1.78
C TRP A 512 12.51 6.76 1.51
N ILE A 513 12.77 7.99 1.07
CA ILE A 513 14.14 8.48 0.88
C ILE A 513 14.55 9.31 2.10
N GLU A 514 15.67 8.95 2.73
CA GLU A 514 16.32 9.73 3.79
C GLU A 514 17.49 10.53 3.23
N GLU A 515 17.77 11.68 3.84
CA GLU A 515 18.97 12.49 3.58
C GLU A 515 19.85 12.52 4.83
N ARG A 516 21.09 12.05 4.72
CA ARG A 516 22.06 12.02 5.83
C ARG A 516 23.27 12.87 5.50
N GLU A 517 23.79 13.59 6.49
CA GLU A 517 25.08 14.27 6.37
C GLU A 517 26.21 13.25 6.59
N VAL A 518 27.08 13.12 5.58
CA VAL A 518 28.27 12.26 5.62
C VAL A 518 29.48 13.16 5.48
N GLU A 519 30.45 13.01 6.38
CA GLU A 519 31.75 13.66 6.23
C GLU A 519 32.56 12.92 5.17
N VAL A 520 32.88 13.59 4.06
CA VAL A 520 33.78 13.05 3.03
C VAL A 520 35.14 13.70 3.19
N ASP A 521 36.17 12.89 3.30
CA ASP A 521 37.56 13.35 3.25
C ASP A 521 37.85 13.86 1.83
N VAL A 522 38.06 15.17 1.69
CA VAL A 522 38.51 15.74 0.41
C VAL A 522 40.01 15.51 0.33
N ASP A 523 40.40 14.41 -0.32
CA ASP A 523 41.80 14.14 -0.63
C ASP A 523 42.33 15.27 -1.53
N GLY A 524 43.29 16.03 -1.00
CA GLY A 524 43.76 17.29 -1.58
C GLY A 524 44.68 17.17 -2.81
N ASP A 525 44.52 16.13 -3.62
CA ASP A 525 45.39 15.83 -4.78
C ASP A 525 44.61 15.73 -6.12
N GLU A 526 43.65 16.62 -6.36
CA GLU A 526 43.15 16.89 -7.74
C GLU A 526 44.08 17.87 -8.48
N ASP A 527 45.32 17.42 -8.73
CA ASP A 527 46.17 17.90 -9.83
C ASP A 527 46.38 16.72 -10.79
N THR A 528 45.32 16.29 -11.50
CA THR A 528 45.49 15.52 -12.75
C THR A 528 44.49 15.97 -13.81
N ASP A 529 45.06 16.56 -14.84
CA ASP A 529 44.52 16.74 -16.18
C ASP A 529 43.81 15.48 -16.73
N THR A 530 42.82 15.70 -17.59
CA THR A 530 42.20 14.76 -18.56
C THR A 530 41.39 13.58 -17.97
N ASP A 531 40.16 13.30 -18.35
CA ASP A 531 39.58 13.36 -19.69
C ASP A 531 38.06 13.59 -19.67
N THR A 532 37.59 14.18 -20.76
CA THR A 532 36.21 14.51 -21.09
C THR A 532 35.19 13.39 -20.90
N ASP A 533 34.18 13.63 -20.06
CA ASP A 533 32.82 13.10 -20.28
C ASP A 533 31.87 14.27 -20.53
N ALA A 534 31.85 14.71 -21.79
CA ALA A 534 30.97 15.75 -22.30
C ALA A 534 29.55 15.19 -22.50
N CYS A 535 28.74 15.17 -21.43
CA CYS A 535 27.28 15.13 -21.57
C CYS A 535 26.59 15.81 -20.38
N SER A 536 26.82 17.11 -20.22
CA SER A 536 25.92 17.96 -19.44
C SER A 536 25.68 19.26 -20.21
N GLN A 537 24.78 19.17 -21.20
CA GLN A 537 24.22 20.36 -21.83
C GLN A 537 23.22 21.00 -20.88
N ARG A 538 23.52 22.27 -20.58
CA ARG A 538 22.68 23.30 -19.97
C ARG A 538 21.21 23.17 -20.38
N VAL A 539 20.35 22.75 -19.46
CA VAL A 539 18.95 23.20 -19.44
C VAL A 539 18.88 24.39 -18.49
N SER A 540 18.88 25.58 -19.07
CA SER A 540 18.60 26.82 -18.34
C SER A 540 17.15 26.79 -17.87
N SER A 541 16.93 26.74 -16.56
CA SER A 541 15.63 26.96 -15.95
C SER A 541 15.18 28.41 -16.18
N ARG A 542 14.22 28.59 -17.10
CA ARG A 542 13.36 29.77 -17.11
C ARG A 542 12.26 29.57 -16.08
N PHE A 543 12.55 29.90 -14.84
CA PHE A 543 11.55 30.35 -13.86
C PHE A 543 12.08 31.64 -13.24
N SER A 544 11.67 32.76 -13.81
CA SER A 544 11.92 34.09 -13.26
C SER A 544 10.72 34.55 -12.45
N SER A 545 10.93 34.80 -11.17
CA SER A 545 10.48 36.07 -10.59
C SER A 545 11.32 36.44 -9.37
N SER A 546 12.10 37.51 -9.56
CA SER A 546 12.34 38.56 -8.58
C SER A 546 13.19 38.24 -7.34
N ARG A 547 14.51 38.48 -7.45
CA ARG A 547 15.27 39.20 -6.40
C ARG A 547 16.49 39.93 -6.98
N LYS A 548 16.59 41.20 -6.58
CA LYS A 548 17.51 42.23 -7.06
C LYS A 548 18.91 42.08 -6.44
N ARG A 549 19.91 42.45 -7.26
CA ARG A 549 21.15 43.21 -6.95
C ARG A 549 21.89 42.94 -5.63
N LEU A 550 23.13 42.49 -5.74
CA LEU A 550 24.32 43.28 -5.32
C LEU A 550 25.61 42.64 -5.85
N SER A 551 26.26 43.35 -6.76
CA SER A 551 27.66 43.20 -7.16
C SER A 551 28.56 43.90 -6.13
N GLY A 552 29.69 43.30 -5.77
CA GLY A 552 30.72 44.02 -5.03
C GLY A 552 31.95 43.19 -4.69
N LEU A 553 33.08 43.57 -5.28
CA LEU A 553 34.47 43.34 -4.87
C LEU A 553 35.12 41.97 -5.09
N VAL A 554 35.78 41.91 -6.25
CA VAL A 554 37.02 41.19 -6.50
C VAL A 554 38.11 41.74 -5.59
N ASN A 555 38.77 40.88 -4.81
CA ASN A 555 40.05 41.19 -4.18
C ASN A 555 41.12 40.17 -4.60
N LEU A 556 42.22 40.77 -5.04
CA LEU A 556 43.42 40.22 -5.63
C LEU A 556 44.40 39.87 -4.51
N LEU A 557 44.78 38.61 -4.31
CA LEU A 557 45.85 38.23 -3.38
C LEU A 557 46.75 37.11 -3.91
N THR A 558 47.94 37.56 -4.34
CA THR A 558 49.28 37.04 -4.00
C THR A 558 49.51 35.52 -3.97
N LEU A 559 50.17 35.01 -5.02
CA LEU A 559 50.96 33.78 -5.01
C LEU A 559 52.06 33.86 -3.93
N ARG A 560 51.93 33.05 -2.89
CA ARG A 560 53.01 32.77 -1.92
C ARG A 560 53.27 31.26 -1.92
N LYS A 561 54.39 30.84 -2.52
CA LYS A 561 54.90 29.45 -2.43
C LYS A 561 55.31 29.17 -0.99
N GLY A 562 54.38 28.63 -0.20
CA GLY A 562 54.59 28.17 1.17
C GLY A 562 54.88 26.67 1.22
N LYS A 563 55.81 26.27 2.09
CA LYS A 563 56.20 24.89 2.41
C LYS A 563 54.99 23.95 2.56
N LYS A 564 55.05 22.79 1.90
CA LYS A 564 54.12 21.66 2.03
C LYS A 564 54.10 21.15 3.49
N GLY A 565 53.24 21.72 4.31
CA GLY A 565 52.80 21.12 5.57
C GLY A 565 51.81 20.00 5.26
N LYS A 566 51.90 18.86 5.95
CA LYS A 566 50.89 17.80 5.90
C LYS A 566 49.56 18.37 6.41
N GLY A 567 48.74 18.89 5.50
CA GLY A 567 47.41 19.41 5.80
C GLY A 567 46.53 18.26 6.24
N LYS A 568 45.88 18.39 7.41
CA LYS A 568 44.78 17.49 7.78
C LYS A 568 43.72 17.61 6.68
N ALA A 569 43.31 16.48 6.08
CA ALA A 569 42.26 16.45 5.09
C ALA A 569 41.04 17.22 5.62
N ARG A 570 40.58 18.20 4.84
CA ARG A 570 39.42 19.00 5.21
C ARG A 570 38.20 18.16 4.92
N LYS A 571 37.55 17.67 5.96
CA LYS A 571 36.25 17.02 5.85
C LYS A 571 35.20 18.04 5.46
N VAL A 572 34.51 17.79 4.35
CA VAL A 572 33.39 18.61 3.90
C VAL A 572 32.12 17.79 4.13
N PRO A 573 31.12 18.34 4.85
CA PRO A 573 29.84 17.66 4.99
C PRO A 573 29.17 17.58 3.62
N ARG A 574 28.84 16.35 3.20
CA ARG A 574 28.09 16.07 1.98
C ARG A 574 26.79 15.38 2.36
N LYS A 575 25.69 15.85 1.78
CA LYS A 575 24.40 15.18 1.90
C LYS A 575 24.38 13.94 1.02
N ARG A 576 24.04 12.80 1.59
CA ARG A 576 23.89 11.52 0.92
C ARG A 576 22.47 11.02 1.12
N ARG A 577 21.83 10.61 0.03
CA ARG A 577 20.48 10.04 0.08
C ARG A 577 20.53 8.52 0.14
N ALA A 578 19.58 7.94 0.85
CA ALA A 578 19.40 6.49 0.96
C ALA A 578 17.92 6.14 0.86
N LEU A 579 17.61 5.10 0.08
CA LEU A 579 16.27 4.54 0.05
C LEU A 579 16.12 3.54 1.20
N LYS A 580 15.18 3.81 2.08
CA LYS A 580 14.80 2.95 3.20
C LYS A 580 13.51 2.23 2.89
N MET A 581 13.36 1.04 3.48
CA MET A 581 12.13 0.28 3.41
C MET A 581 11.91 -0.50 4.70
N VAL A 582 10.66 -0.74 5.03
CA VAL A 582 10.23 -1.69 6.06
C VAL A 582 9.17 -2.61 5.47
N THR A 583 9.26 -3.89 5.80
CA THR A 583 8.22 -4.87 5.52
C THR A 583 7.46 -5.12 6.82
N PHE A 584 6.16 -4.85 6.82
CA PHE A 584 5.30 -5.08 7.97
C PHE A 584 5.13 -6.59 8.21
N PRO A 585 4.96 -6.99 9.49
CA PRO A 585 4.67 -8.37 9.84
C PRO A 585 3.32 -8.80 9.24
N ASP A 586 3.13 -10.12 9.13
CA ASP A 586 1.86 -10.67 8.68
C ASP A 586 0.74 -10.32 9.68
N PRO A 587 -0.51 -10.13 9.22
CA PRO A 587 -1.59 -9.80 10.13
C PRO A 587 -1.83 -10.95 11.11
N GLY A 588 -1.90 -10.61 12.40
CA GLY A 588 -2.02 -11.58 13.50
C GLY A 588 -0.68 -12.02 14.10
N VAL A 589 0.46 -11.65 13.50
CA VAL A 589 1.80 -11.92 14.06
C VAL A 589 2.24 -10.73 14.92
N SER A 590 2.68 -11.00 16.15
CA SER A 590 3.29 -9.97 17.00
C SER A 590 4.72 -9.68 16.55
N PRO A 591 5.15 -8.40 16.50
CA PRO A 591 6.54 -8.01 16.21
C PRO A 591 7.58 -8.60 17.14
N ALA A 592 7.20 -8.96 18.37
CA ALA A 592 8.10 -9.53 19.37
C ALA A 592 8.82 -10.80 18.89
N ASN A 593 8.25 -11.52 17.92
CA ASN A 593 8.88 -12.71 17.36
C ASN A 593 9.84 -12.40 16.20
N PHE A 594 9.86 -11.17 15.69
CA PHE A 594 10.67 -10.78 14.53
C PHE A 594 12.07 -10.28 14.91
N ASN A 595 12.21 -9.66 16.09
CA ASN A 595 13.49 -9.16 16.58
C ASN A 595 13.88 -9.89 17.87
N ASN A 596 14.64 -10.99 17.74
CA ASN A 596 15.29 -11.65 18.88
C ASN A 596 16.46 -10.85 19.46
N ASP A 597 16.67 -9.62 18.99
CA ASP A 597 17.79 -8.77 19.38
C ASP A 597 17.30 -7.83 20.49
N GLU A 598 17.58 -8.18 21.76
CA GLU A 598 17.24 -7.42 22.99
C GLU A 598 17.97 -6.05 23.09
N THR A 599 18.20 -5.38 21.97
CA THR A 599 19.02 -4.17 21.93
C THR A 599 18.16 -2.92 22.18
N ASP A 600 18.56 -2.17 23.22
CA ASP A 600 18.21 -0.78 23.55
C ASP A 600 16.88 -0.47 24.27
N GLY A 601 16.18 -1.46 24.82
CA GLY A 601 14.99 -1.21 25.64
C GLY A 601 13.84 -0.51 24.90
N LYS A 602 13.90 -0.44 23.56
CA LYS A 602 12.76 -0.04 22.72
C LYS A 602 11.69 -1.13 22.76
N PRO A 603 10.40 -0.78 22.76
CA PRO A 603 9.35 -1.79 22.77
C PRO A 603 9.42 -2.64 21.50
N SER A 604 9.00 -3.91 21.63
CA SER A 604 9.10 -4.93 20.57
C SER A 604 8.44 -4.55 19.23
N THR A 605 7.57 -3.55 19.23
CA THR A 605 6.84 -3.04 18.06
C THR A 605 7.67 -2.18 17.11
N PHE A 606 8.89 -1.78 17.49
CA PHE A 606 9.78 -1.01 16.62
C PHE A 606 10.42 -1.90 15.55
N MET A 607 10.20 -1.53 14.29
CA MET A 607 10.84 -2.18 13.16
C MET A 607 12.02 -1.35 12.68
N ARG A 608 13.16 -2.00 12.46
CA ARG A 608 14.34 -1.37 11.86
C ARG A 608 14.16 -1.35 10.33
N PRO A 609 14.29 -0.18 9.68
CA PRO A 609 14.29 -0.13 8.23
C PRO A 609 15.55 -0.74 7.64
N VAL A 610 15.38 -1.42 6.51
CA VAL A 610 16.48 -1.88 5.67
C VAL A 610 16.85 -0.80 4.65
N THR A 611 18.11 -0.76 4.25
CA THR A 611 18.59 0.16 3.20
C THR A 611 18.69 -0.58 1.89
N LEU A 612 18.04 -0.06 0.86
CA LEU A 612 18.04 -0.63 -0.47
C LEU A 612 19.22 -0.09 -1.29
N ASP A 613 19.86 -0.98 -2.06
CA ASP A 613 20.97 -0.65 -2.96
C ASP A 613 20.49 0.11 -4.22
N VAL A 614 20.15 1.39 -4.04
CA VAL A 614 19.80 2.33 -5.10
C VAL A 614 20.91 3.37 -5.24
N PRO A 615 21.44 3.63 -6.46
CA PRO A 615 22.51 4.59 -6.65
C PRO A 615 22.14 6.00 -6.19
N GLU A 616 23.06 6.68 -5.52
CA GLU A 616 22.85 8.02 -4.94
C GLU A 616 22.41 9.05 -5.99
N HIS A 617 22.97 9.01 -7.21
CA HIS A 617 22.60 9.93 -8.29
C HIS A 617 21.13 9.80 -8.69
N VAL A 618 20.56 8.59 -8.64
CA VAL A 618 19.13 8.35 -8.93
C VAL A 618 18.28 8.95 -7.80
N LEU A 619 18.68 8.77 -6.54
CA LEU A 619 17.96 9.32 -5.38
C LEU A 619 18.04 10.84 -5.27
N ASN A 620 19.12 11.44 -5.79
CA ASN A 620 19.27 12.90 -5.87
C ASN A 620 18.26 13.53 -6.85
N GLU A 621 17.91 12.79 -7.90
CA GLU A 621 16.93 13.21 -8.90
C GLU A 621 15.51 12.69 -8.63
N ALA A 622 15.33 11.81 -7.65
CA ALA A 622 14.04 11.20 -7.35
C ALA A 622 13.01 12.25 -6.89
N TYR A 623 11.83 12.22 -7.49
CA TYR A 623 10.66 12.95 -7.00
C TYR A 623 9.51 12.02 -6.60
N HIS A 624 9.55 10.75 -7.02
CA HIS A 624 8.57 9.73 -6.62
C HIS A 624 9.18 8.32 -6.63
N ILE A 625 8.60 7.42 -5.85
CA ILE A 625 8.99 6.02 -5.73
C ILE A 625 7.75 5.12 -5.71
N PHE A 626 7.91 3.89 -6.18
CA PHE A 626 6.89 2.85 -6.21
C PHE A 626 7.46 1.54 -5.71
N ILE A 627 6.67 0.76 -4.99
CA ILE A 627 7.03 -0.57 -4.53
C ILE A 627 5.96 -1.54 -5.03
N ASP A 628 6.37 -2.51 -5.85
CA ASP A 628 5.56 -3.69 -6.14
C ASP A 628 6.07 -4.86 -5.30
N PRO A 629 5.41 -5.16 -4.16
CA PRO A 629 5.88 -6.19 -3.26
C PRO A 629 5.73 -7.60 -3.84
N ALA A 630 4.74 -7.82 -4.72
CA ALA A 630 4.45 -9.12 -5.30
C ALA A 630 5.49 -9.53 -6.34
N VAL A 631 6.00 -8.55 -7.09
CA VAL A 631 7.03 -8.73 -8.12
C VAL A 631 8.43 -8.44 -7.57
N GLY A 632 8.53 -7.99 -6.32
CA GLY A 632 9.82 -7.66 -5.73
C GLY A 632 10.53 -6.51 -6.44
N THR A 633 9.83 -5.43 -6.82
CA THR A 633 10.47 -4.31 -7.53
C THR A 633 10.29 -2.99 -6.82
N VAL A 634 11.31 -2.12 -6.93
CA VAL A 634 11.20 -0.69 -6.63
C VAL A 634 11.38 0.08 -7.93
N THR A 635 10.47 1.01 -8.22
CA THR A 635 10.63 1.95 -9.34
C THR A 635 10.85 3.36 -8.80
N VAL A 636 11.89 4.05 -9.27
CA VAL A 636 12.19 5.45 -8.90
C VAL A 636 11.98 6.32 -10.13
N ALA A 637 11.11 7.33 -10.01
CA ALA A 637 10.88 8.33 -11.04
C ALA A 637 11.75 9.57 -10.77
N THR A 638 12.48 10.02 -11.79
CA THR A 638 13.49 11.08 -11.67
C THR A 638 13.10 12.34 -12.42
N ILE A 639 13.57 13.50 -11.96
CA ILE A 639 13.35 14.80 -12.62
C ILE A 639 13.91 14.86 -14.05
N SER A 640 14.84 13.96 -14.39
CA SER A 640 15.35 13.73 -15.75
C SER A 640 14.40 12.95 -16.66
N ASN A 641 13.17 12.71 -16.19
CA ASN A 641 12.10 12.02 -16.92
C ASN A 641 12.46 10.57 -17.27
N ALA A 642 13.02 9.86 -16.30
CA ALA A 642 13.36 8.45 -16.40
C ALA A 642 12.75 7.64 -15.27
N LEU A 643 12.49 6.36 -15.54
CA LEU A 643 12.06 5.38 -14.56
C LEU A 643 13.19 4.37 -14.35
N HIS A 644 13.73 4.32 -13.14
CA HIS A 644 14.73 3.33 -12.75
C HIS A 644 14.05 2.19 -11.99
N VAL A 645 14.06 0.99 -12.57
CA VAL A 645 13.44 -0.21 -11.97
C VAL A 645 14.53 -1.09 -11.35
N PHE A 646 14.43 -1.32 -10.05
CA PHE A 646 15.36 -2.12 -9.24
C PHE A 646 14.68 -3.44 -8.82
N PRO A 647 15.12 -4.59 -9.37
CA PRO A 647 14.54 -5.90 -9.07
C PRO A 647 15.20 -6.57 -7.86
N TYR A 648 14.37 -7.10 -6.97
CA TYR A 648 14.69 -7.77 -5.72
C TYR A 648 14.05 -9.17 -5.61
N SER A 649 13.49 -9.74 -6.67
CA SER A 649 12.99 -11.13 -6.70
C SER A 649 13.47 -11.92 -7.89
#